data_AF-A0A2L1U3N6-F1
#
_entry.id   AF-A0A2L1U3N6-F1
#
_cell.length_a   1.000
_cell.length_b   1.000
_cell.length_c   1.000
_cell.angle_alpha   90.00
_cell.angle_beta   90.00
_cell.angle_gamma   90.00
#
_symmetry.space_group_name_H-M   'P 1'
#
loop_
_entity.id
_entity.type
_entity.pdbx_description
1 polymer ?
#
loop_
_entity_poly.entity_id
_entity_poly.type
_entity_poly.pdbx_seq_one_letter_code
_entity_poly.pdbx_strand_id
1 'polypeptide(L)'
;MLQKMNTMVKKTLLILMISVLLGGSIFPIQGTTHAQPPNNPNGAQAATVRWISELSSEILAMYLARSLPAELFNIDFSWRNQEIKDEDGQTKSPERQRLLRWDRRPPNEILVNGFIPQVTNENPNLLDTDLFHYVRSNTKSIFVSTTKTRYKNSKRYQPWTPRSSARGIIYQYEIFAPGGVDVNNSFGDRSPWPNQLEVAFPGGIRPEFIRSVRELQGGRIQRIWINPNFQDPGNLEGIAASSSTKQVMWHPDHPDGNHKDPNAYRSFNPDADMSGANGEVPDKEELPVLDQRFPDGEYLISSSIDINKVADFNDKGVTIYDVNKKDHQMWKFTYNHDKRAYKITSVSNPDKALTWSKDHKIDAITGNNPNQYWNIEKTSDGYFILRNLMDWYWVIDLKNSGTDNGNPLQVRKVDKGKKEQKWAIRPKIAVNQTIEDGEYLIKSSYNPNKVADFNDKGVTIYDVNNGNHQKWKFTYNDTKQAYKITSVSNPDKALTWVKDSGKIDGQTGDSDYQYWDIERTSNGYFILRNMNNRDIVLDLNKSNTENGNSLQGYGYNGTKAQQWEIKPVDPLANQTIEDGEYLIASSIDPNKVADSNDKGITMYDANYKKHQTWRFTYNKDKRAYKLTSVSNPKLAFVWDSDHSKKIIASYGDYEDNFWHVERMSDGYFKLKNYKNPNMVLDVAGANTENGTQLQAYEDNGGKNQKWSLQRVDAAIIPNGTYNISSIKDYKKVIDHDYPKSKAMLREYMGLSSSEWKFEWNDSKKAYKIRTQKYDNLGLVYQNKGFHVTVNNVDGTNQDDNRLYWIIEYDNARGGYVFRSLYEPSQVLGSQGTGVEIITDQSKFDINQVWNLMPRK
;
A
#
# COMPACT_ATOMS: atom_id res chain seq x y z
N MET A 1 29.89 1.96 44.82
CA MET A 1 28.55 1.68 44.23
C MET A 1 28.59 1.92 42.70
N LEU A 2 29.61 1.38 42.00
CA LEU A 2 29.92 1.67 40.58
C LEU A 2 30.50 0.43 39.83
N GLN A 3 30.31 -0.77 40.39
CA GLN A 3 30.85 -2.03 39.86
C GLN A 3 29.80 -3.07 39.45
N LYS A 4 28.51 -2.72 39.42
CA LYS A 4 27.41 -3.59 38.92
C LYS A 4 26.53 -2.87 37.91
N MET A 5 27.11 -2.36 36.83
CA MET A 5 26.34 -1.90 35.66
C MET A 5 26.98 -2.42 34.37
N ASN A 6 26.12 -2.95 33.51
CA ASN A 6 26.42 -3.67 32.27
C ASN A 6 27.15 -2.76 31.24
N THR A 7 28.00 -3.34 30.41
CA THR A 7 28.96 -2.68 29.51
C THR A 7 28.33 -1.73 28.48
N MET A 8 27.02 -1.86 28.23
CA MET A 8 26.26 -0.99 27.32
C MET A 8 26.04 0.41 27.91
N VAL A 9 25.87 0.53 29.24
CA VAL A 9 25.58 1.83 29.89
C VAL A 9 26.84 2.70 30.04
N LYS A 10 28.03 2.08 30.09
CA LYS A 10 29.31 2.81 30.07
C LYS A 10 29.58 3.48 28.71
N LYS A 11 29.13 2.90 27.60
CA LYS A 11 29.28 3.51 26.26
C LYS A 11 28.32 4.69 26.07
N THR A 12 27.10 4.60 26.58
CA THR A 12 26.10 5.68 26.46
C THR A 12 26.45 6.90 27.33
N LEU A 13 27.02 6.70 28.53
CA LEU A 13 27.45 7.81 29.39
C LEU A 13 28.77 8.47 28.96
N LEU A 14 29.69 7.74 28.31
CA LEU A 14 30.94 8.32 27.80
C LEU A 14 30.70 9.20 26.56
N ILE A 15 29.71 8.86 25.73
CA ILE A 15 29.29 9.69 24.59
C ILE A 15 28.59 10.97 25.06
N LEU A 16 27.86 10.93 26.19
CA LEU A 16 27.16 12.11 26.73
C LEU A 16 28.09 13.10 27.46
N MET A 17 29.21 12.64 28.05
CA MET A 17 30.12 13.51 28.81
C MET A 17 31.17 14.25 27.95
N ILE A 18 31.45 13.79 26.73
CA ILE A 18 32.38 14.46 25.82
C ILE A 18 31.69 15.62 25.06
N SER A 19 30.35 15.62 24.97
CA SER A 19 29.57 16.67 24.30
C SER A 19 29.38 17.96 25.11
N VAL A 20 29.79 18.01 26.39
CA VAL A 20 29.51 19.15 27.28
C VAL A 20 30.75 20.07 27.48
N LEU A 21 31.93 19.70 27.00
CA LEU A 21 33.17 20.42 27.35
C LEU A 21 33.87 21.22 26.24
N LEU A 22 33.35 21.27 25.02
CA LEU A 22 33.93 22.14 23.97
C LEU A 22 32.83 22.93 23.26
N GLY A 23 32.63 24.16 23.73
CA GLY A 23 31.87 25.18 23.02
C GLY A 23 32.56 25.53 21.70
N GLY A 24 31.81 25.48 20.62
CA GLY A 24 32.28 25.79 19.28
C GLY A 24 31.26 25.35 18.25
N SER A 25 30.47 26.31 17.78
CA SER A 25 29.59 26.20 16.62
C SER A 25 30.34 25.55 15.45
N ILE A 26 29.89 24.36 15.00
CA ILE A 26 29.93 23.84 13.62
C ILE A 26 29.03 22.59 13.64
N PHE A 27 27.80 22.70 13.13
CA PHE A 27 27.12 21.56 12.52
C PHE A 27 27.40 21.63 11.03
N PRO A 28 28.11 20.67 10.42
CA PRO A 28 27.91 20.39 9.02
C PRO A 28 26.60 19.61 8.92
N ILE A 29 25.54 20.29 8.49
CA ILE A 29 24.49 19.65 7.72
C ILE A 29 25.17 19.16 6.44
N GLN A 30 25.58 17.89 6.42
CA GLN A 30 25.70 17.17 5.16
C GLN A 30 24.42 16.38 4.98
N GLY A 31 23.49 17.01 4.26
CA GLY A 31 22.53 16.29 3.47
C GLY A 31 23.29 15.52 2.41
N THR A 32 23.33 14.19 2.57
CA THR A 32 23.44 13.30 1.43
C THR A 32 22.03 12.91 1.05
N THR A 33 21.61 13.38 -0.13
CA THR A 33 20.52 12.79 -0.90
C THR A 33 20.88 11.35 -1.21
N HIS A 34 20.54 10.45 -0.30
CA HIS A 34 20.52 9.03 -0.59
C HIS A 34 19.14 8.67 -1.12
N ALA A 35 19.09 8.34 -2.40
CA ALA A 35 18.09 7.45 -2.96
C ALA A 35 17.86 6.29 -1.97
N GLN A 36 16.64 6.16 -1.47
CA GLN A 36 16.29 5.17 -0.46
C GLN A 36 16.57 3.75 -1.02
N PRO A 37 17.30 2.90 -0.29
CA PRO A 37 17.50 1.51 -0.68
C PRO A 37 16.18 0.71 -0.57
N PRO A 38 16.03 -0.41 -1.31
CA PRO A 38 14.74 -1.11 -1.48
C PRO A 38 14.18 -1.86 -0.25
N ASN A 39 14.76 -1.72 0.94
CA ASN A 39 14.47 -2.58 2.10
C ASN A 39 14.29 -1.77 3.40
N ASN A 40 13.37 -0.79 3.43
CA ASN A 40 12.93 -0.17 4.69
C ASN A 40 11.55 -0.75 5.08
N PRO A 41 11.48 -1.76 5.97
CA PRO A 41 10.24 -2.43 6.29
C PRO A 41 9.46 -1.60 7.32
N ASN A 42 8.72 -0.60 6.84
CA ASN A 42 7.80 0.19 7.67
C ASN A 42 6.66 -0.66 8.28
N GLY A 43 6.64 -1.96 8.03
CA GLY A 43 5.63 -2.90 8.50
C GLY A 43 4.45 -3.07 7.55
N ALA A 44 4.41 -2.33 6.43
CA ALA A 44 3.36 -2.38 5.42
C ALA A 44 3.86 -2.86 4.05
N GLN A 45 4.90 -3.69 3.99
CA GLN A 45 5.49 -4.17 2.73
C GLN A 45 4.53 -5.04 1.91
N ALA A 46 3.49 -5.60 2.53
CA ALA A 46 2.44 -6.34 1.84
C ALA A 46 1.34 -5.45 1.24
N ALA A 47 1.35 -4.13 1.50
CA ALA A 47 0.25 -3.24 1.15
C ALA A 47 -0.08 -3.25 -0.36
N THR A 48 -1.38 -3.24 -0.67
CA THR A 48 -1.89 -2.90 -2.00
C THR A 48 -1.90 -1.39 -2.22
N VAL A 49 -2.06 -0.61 -1.14
CA VAL A 49 -2.07 0.85 -1.16
C VAL A 49 -0.65 1.39 -1.05
N ARG A 50 -0.14 1.89 -2.17
CA ARG A 50 1.29 2.20 -2.33
C ARG A 50 1.81 3.31 -1.41
N TRP A 51 1.05 4.40 -1.23
CA TRP A 51 1.49 5.50 -0.36
C TRP A 51 1.73 5.03 1.08
N ILE A 52 1.00 4.01 1.55
CA ILE A 52 1.23 3.41 2.88
C ILE A 52 2.53 2.60 2.89
N SER A 53 2.83 1.83 1.84
CA SER A 53 4.11 1.11 1.74
C SER A 53 5.33 2.02 1.59
N GLU A 54 5.14 3.26 1.14
CA GLU A 54 6.22 4.24 0.91
C GLU A 54 6.41 5.21 2.11
N LEU A 55 5.51 5.20 3.10
CA LEU A 55 5.69 5.96 4.33
C LEU A 55 6.93 5.49 5.11
N SER A 56 7.57 6.40 5.84
CA SER A 56 8.57 5.98 6.84
C SER A 56 7.90 5.19 7.97
N SER A 57 8.68 4.30 8.62
CA SER A 57 8.19 3.48 9.74
C SER A 57 7.68 4.32 10.91
N GLU A 58 8.35 5.45 11.16
CA GLU A 58 8.03 6.42 12.20
C GLU A 58 6.69 7.09 11.91
N ILE A 59 6.46 7.55 10.67
CA ILE A 59 5.20 8.21 10.28
C ILE A 59 4.03 7.23 10.36
N LEU A 60 4.21 5.98 9.92
CA LEU A 60 3.14 4.97 10.04
C LEU A 60 2.86 4.64 11.50
N ALA A 61 3.87 4.48 12.35
CA ALA A 61 3.68 4.28 13.78
C ALA A 61 2.98 5.47 14.45
N MET A 62 3.30 6.71 14.05
CA MET A 62 2.63 7.92 14.54
C MET A 62 1.14 7.94 14.17
N TYR A 63 0.78 7.51 12.96
CA TYR A 63 -0.62 7.38 12.54
C TYR A 63 -1.42 6.42 13.42
N LEU A 64 -0.81 5.32 13.86
CA LEU A 64 -1.45 4.34 14.74
C LEU A 64 -1.47 4.83 16.20
N ALA A 65 -0.43 5.53 16.65
CA ALA A 65 -0.28 5.96 18.04
C ALA A 65 -1.18 7.15 18.40
N ARG A 66 -1.44 8.06 17.46
CA ARG A 66 -2.19 9.31 17.70
C ARG A 66 -3.64 9.13 18.12
N SER A 67 -4.20 7.92 17.96
CA SER A 67 -5.59 7.56 18.27
C SER A 67 -5.73 6.50 19.37
N LEU A 68 -4.63 6.11 20.03
CA LEU A 68 -4.71 5.12 21.10
C LEU A 68 -5.65 5.60 22.23
N PRO A 69 -6.38 4.71 22.90
CA PRO A 69 -7.06 5.03 24.16
C PRO A 69 -6.07 5.23 25.31
N ALA A 70 -6.46 5.99 26.32
CA ALA A 70 -5.63 6.35 27.48
C ALA A 70 -4.95 5.14 28.13
N GLU A 71 -5.67 4.02 28.17
CA GLU A 71 -5.25 2.76 28.73
C GLU A 71 -4.15 2.05 27.93
N LEU A 72 -3.86 2.49 26.70
CA LEU A 72 -3.00 1.83 25.72
C LEU A 72 -1.78 2.65 25.26
N PHE A 73 -1.59 3.89 25.70
CA PHE A 73 -0.51 4.76 25.23
C PHE A 73 0.93 4.30 25.51
N ASN A 74 1.09 3.22 26.26
CA ASN A 74 2.37 2.64 26.65
C ASN A 74 2.75 1.38 25.89
N ILE A 75 2.07 1.12 24.79
CA ILE A 75 2.38 -0.02 23.95
C ILE A 75 3.41 0.38 22.90
N ASP A 76 4.29 -0.55 22.60
CA ASP A 76 4.97 -0.57 21.33
C ASP A 76 4.19 -1.49 20.40
N PHE A 77 3.86 -1.00 19.20
CA PHE A 77 3.27 -1.86 18.19
C PHE A 77 4.26 -2.96 17.82
N SER A 78 3.82 -4.21 17.92
CA SER A 78 4.59 -5.39 17.58
C SER A 78 4.52 -5.61 16.07
N TRP A 79 5.42 -4.93 15.35
CA TRP A 79 5.56 -5.06 13.90
C TRP A 79 6.23 -6.38 13.51
N ARG A 80 5.72 -7.02 12.46
CA ARG A 80 6.30 -8.23 11.87
C ARG A 80 7.28 -7.89 10.74
N ASN A 81 8.26 -7.04 11.02
CA ASN A 81 9.27 -6.58 10.05
C ASN A 81 10.60 -7.34 10.15
N GLN A 82 10.74 -8.24 11.11
CA GLN A 82 11.92 -9.08 11.36
C GLN A 82 11.48 -10.53 11.66
N GLU A 83 12.40 -11.38 12.11
CA GLU A 83 12.06 -12.71 12.61
C GLU A 83 11.05 -12.63 13.77
N ILE A 84 10.02 -13.49 13.70
CA ILE A 84 8.92 -13.55 14.65
C ILE A 84 8.90 -14.90 15.34
N LYS A 85 8.44 -14.93 16.59
CA LYS A 85 8.12 -16.16 17.30
C LYS A 85 6.66 -16.54 17.00
N ASP A 86 6.47 -17.66 16.32
CA ASP A 86 5.14 -18.14 15.89
C ASP A 86 4.45 -18.95 17.00
N GLU A 87 3.17 -19.30 16.79
CA GLU A 87 2.33 -20.02 17.77
C GLU A 87 2.77 -21.48 18.01
N ASP A 88 3.65 -22.02 17.16
CA ASP A 88 4.33 -23.31 17.39
C ASP A 88 5.61 -23.17 18.22
N GLY A 89 5.96 -21.95 18.64
CA GLY A 89 7.14 -21.63 19.42
C GLY A 89 8.43 -21.46 18.61
N GLN A 90 8.40 -21.68 17.28
CA GLN A 90 9.56 -21.53 16.41
C GLN A 90 9.75 -20.07 15.97
N THR A 91 11.01 -19.71 15.74
CA THR A 91 11.37 -18.43 15.11
C THR A 91 11.34 -18.57 13.60
N LYS A 92 10.60 -17.72 12.91
CA LYS A 92 10.42 -17.74 11.44
C LYS A 92 10.46 -16.33 10.87
N SER A 93 10.75 -16.20 9.58
CA SER A 93 10.49 -14.93 8.88
C SER A 93 8.98 -14.69 8.77
N PRO A 94 8.51 -13.43 8.68
CA PRO A 94 7.09 -13.10 8.56
C PRO A 94 6.41 -13.80 7.38
N GLU A 95 7.12 -13.93 6.26
CA GLU A 95 6.66 -14.60 5.04
C GLU A 95 6.50 -16.11 5.23
N ARG A 96 7.04 -16.69 6.30
CA ARG A 96 6.89 -18.12 6.62
C ARG A 96 5.86 -18.41 7.70
N GLN A 97 5.28 -17.39 8.32
CA GLN A 97 4.16 -17.57 9.23
C GLN A 97 2.86 -17.68 8.43
N ARG A 98 2.13 -18.78 8.67
CA ARG A 98 0.84 -19.04 8.04
C ARG A 98 -0.26 -18.24 8.72
N LEU A 99 -0.91 -17.38 7.93
CA LEU A 99 -2.08 -16.61 8.32
C LEU A 99 -3.30 -17.04 7.52
N LEU A 100 -4.48 -16.72 8.05
CA LEU A 100 -5.75 -16.94 7.36
C LEU A 100 -6.62 -15.71 7.39
N ARG A 101 -7.42 -15.53 6.35
CA ARG A 101 -8.49 -14.53 6.29
C ARG A 101 -9.78 -15.17 5.80
N TRP A 102 -10.87 -14.89 6.49
CA TRP A 102 -12.21 -15.22 6.03
C TRP A 102 -12.78 -14.04 5.24
N ASP A 103 -13.26 -14.28 4.03
CA ASP A 103 -13.82 -13.22 3.18
C ASP A 103 -14.95 -13.81 2.32
N ARG A 104 -15.89 -12.96 1.90
CA ARG A 104 -17.01 -13.35 1.03
C ARG A 104 -16.73 -13.06 -0.44
N ARG A 105 -15.71 -12.23 -0.73
CA ARG A 105 -15.25 -11.98 -2.08
C ARG A 105 -14.58 -13.24 -2.63
N PRO A 106 -14.77 -13.58 -3.92
CA PRO A 106 -14.29 -14.83 -4.48
C PRO A 106 -12.87 -14.74 -5.06
N PRO A 107 -12.25 -15.88 -5.45
CA PRO A 107 -10.91 -15.93 -6.02
C PRO A 107 -10.70 -15.03 -7.25
N ASN A 108 -11.67 -14.93 -8.17
CA ASN A 108 -11.54 -14.07 -9.35
C ASN A 108 -11.43 -12.58 -9.00
N GLU A 109 -11.83 -12.18 -7.79
CA GLU A 109 -11.69 -10.80 -7.31
C GLU A 109 -10.40 -10.65 -6.51
N ILE A 110 -10.16 -11.54 -5.54
CA ILE A 110 -9.07 -11.40 -4.57
C ILE A 110 -7.71 -11.86 -5.12
N LEU A 111 -7.64 -12.90 -5.95
CA LEU A 111 -6.36 -13.37 -6.49
C LEU A 111 -5.86 -12.50 -7.65
N VAL A 112 -6.70 -11.60 -8.16
CA VAL A 112 -6.33 -10.53 -9.10
C VAL A 112 -5.84 -9.30 -8.34
N ASN A 113 -6.63 -8.79 -7.39
CA ASN A 113 -6.41 -7.47 -6.79
C ASN A 113 -5.70 -7.49 -5.44
N GLY A 114 -5.71 -8.64 -4.76
CA GLY A 114 -5.38 -8.75 -3.34
C GLY A 114 -6.50 -8.21 -2.44
N PHE A 115 -6.17 -8.02 -1.17
CA PHE A 115 -7.06 -7.42 -0.19
C PHE A 115 -6.80 -5.92 -0.07
N ILE A 116 -7.57 -5.14 -0.82
CA ILE A 116 -7.58 -3.67 -0.70
C ILE A 116 -8.39 -3.26 0.55
N PRO A 117 -7.86 -2.38 1.43
CA PRO A 117 -8.57 -1.89 2.61
C PRO A 117 -9.76 -1.00 2.23
N GLN A 118 -10.68 -0.77 3.17
CA GLN A 118 -11.85 0.08 2.95
C GLN A 118 -11.51 1.58 2.84
N VAL A 119 -10.37 2.00 3.38
CA VAL A 119 -9.85 3.37 3.25
C VAL A 119 -8.54 3.34 2.48
N THR A 120 -8.51 4.04 1.35
CA THR A 120 -7.33 4.16 0.46
C THR A 120 -6.84 5.60 0.28
N ASN A 121 -7.58 6.59 0.83
CA ASN A 121 -7.27 8.02 0.72
C ASN A 121 -5.87 8.36 1.29
N GLU A 122 -5.14 9.24 0.61
CA GLU A 122 -3.77 9.64 1.00
C GLU A 122 -3.73 10.56 2.23
N ASN A 123 -4.87 11.14 2.64
CA ASN A 123 -4.97 11.97 3.84
C ASN A 123 -5.98 11.40 4.87
N PRO A 124 -5.65 10.28 5.54
CA PRO A 124 -6.58 9.60 6.44
C PRO A 124 -6.87 10.43 7.70
N ASN A 125 -8.13 10.42 8.14
CA ASN A 125 -8.54 11.06 9.39
C ASN A 125 -8.07 10.26 10.63
N LEU A 126 -8.41 10.74 11.83
CA LEU A 126 -8.00 10.10 13.10
C LEU A 126 -8.53 8.65 13.23
N LEU A 127 -9.77 8.38 12.83
CA LEU A 127 -10.43 7.08 12.95
C LEU A 127 -9.95 6.09 11.88
N ASP A 128 -9.62 6.58 10.68
CA ASP A 128 -9.13 5.74 9.58
C ASP A 128 -7.83 4.99 9.95
N THR A 129 -7.04 5.56 10.88
CA THR A 129 -5.76 5.01 11.36
C THR A 129 -5.83 4.45 12.79
N ASP A 130 -7.00 4.42 13.43
CA ASP A 130 -7.21 3.87 14.77
C ASP A 130 -7.31 2.34 14.75
N LEU A 131 -6.15 1.69 14.96
CA LEU A 131 -6.07 0.24 15.00
C LEU A 131 -6.93 -0.36 16.12
N PHE A 132 -6.97 0.27 17.30
CA PHE A 132 -7.70 -0.30 18.43
C PHE A 132 -9.20 -0.25 18.21
N HIS A 133 -9.72 0.87 17.71
CA HIS A 133 -11.13 1.01 17.38
C HIS A 133 -11.53 0.11 16.20
N TYR A 134 -10.68 -0.02 15.19
CA TYR A 134 -10.86 -0.98 14.10
C TYR A 134 -10.99 -2.42 14.61
N VAL A 135 -10.05 -2.91 15.41
CA VAL A 135 -10.08 -4.27 15.98
C VAL A 135 -11.32 -4.49 16.85
N ARG A 136 -11.70 -3.47 17.62
CA ARG A 136 -12.82 -3.56 18.55
C ARG A 136 -14.19 -3.52 17.87
N SER A 137 -14.34 -2.65 16.86
CA SER A 137 -15.65 -2.25 16.32
C SER A 137 -15.82 -2.51 14.82
N ASN A 138 -14.78 -2.97 14.14
CA ASN A 138 -14.77 -3.25 12.69
C ASN A 138 -15.22 -2.06 11.83
N THR A 139 -14.74 -0.86 12.20
CA THR A 139 -14.97 0.38 11.44
C THR A 139 -14.16 0.40 10.15
N LYS A 140 -14.54 1.25 9.19
CA LYS A 140 -13.71 1.49 8.01
C LYS A 140 -12.34 2.01 8.44
N SER A 141 -11.28 1.47 7.85
CA SER A 141 -9.90 1.84 8.19
C SER A 141 -8.95 1.51 7.03
N ILE A 142 -7.67 1.86 7.21
CA ILE A 142 -6.59 1.44 6.31
C ILE A 142 -6.15 -0.02 6.51
N PHE A 143 -6.72 -0.74 7.48
CA PHE A 143 -6.26 -2.08 7.86
C PHE A 143 -7.03 -3.20 7.18
N VAL A 144 -6.37 -4.34 6.99
CA VAL A 144 -6.97 -5.62 6.62
C VAL A 144 -6.54 -6.67 7.65
N SER A 145 -7.49 -7.30 8.32
CA SER A 145 -7.19 -8.32 9.35
C SER A 145 -7.01 -9.72 8.80
N THR A 146 -6.14 -10.47 9.49
CA THR A 146 -5.90 -11.90 9.35
C THR A 146 -5.80 -12.55 10.74
N THR A 147 -5.84 -13.87 10.83
CA THR A 147 -5.67 -14.65 12.07
C THR A 147 -4.51 -15.64 11.93
N LYS A 148 -3.72 -15.82 12.99
CA LYS A 148 -2.64 -16.81 13.05
C LYS A 148 -3.18 -18.24 13.16
N THR A 149 -2.36 -19.19 12.70
CA THR A 149 -2.60 -20.62 12.94
C THR A 149 -2.46 -20.95 14.43
N ARG A 150 -3.20 -21.95 14.93
CA ARG A 150 -3.14 -22.39 16.34
C ARG A 150 -2.54 -23.78 16.48
N TYR A 151 -1.84 -24.01 17.58
CA TYR A 151 -1.24 -25.29 17.94
C TYR A 151 -1.65 -25.76 19.33
N LYS A 152 -1.84 -27.08 19.48
CA LYS A 152 -2.06 -27.77 20.77
C LYS A 152 -1.37 -29.13 20.69
N ASN A 153 -0.48 -29.42 21.63
CA ASN A 153 0.36 -30.64 21.64
C ASN A 153 1.07 -30.88 20.30
N SER A 154 1.69 -29.83 19.75
CA SER A 154 2.40 -29.85 18.45
C SER A 154 1.54 -30.20 17.22
N LYS A 155 0.21 -30.21 17.36
CA LYS A 155 -0.74 -30.40 16.26
C LYS A 155 -1.47 -29.10 15.94
N ARG A 156 -1.78 -28.88 14.66
CA ARG A 156 -2.55 -27.72 14.22
C ARG A 156 -4.03 -27.88 14.57
N TYR A 157 -4.61 -26.82 15.11
CA TYR A 157 -6.03 -26.71 15.41
C TYR A 157 -6.65 -25.61 14.57
N GLN A 158 -7.95 -25.75 14.30
CA GLN A 158 -8.71 -24.74 13.58
C GLN A 158 -8.51 -23.37 14.27
N PRO A 159 -8.02 -22.36 13.55
CA PRO A 159 -7.83 -21.03 14.11
C PRO A 159 -9.19 -20.33 14.26
N TRP A 160 -9.14 -19.06 14.63
CA TRP A 160 -10.34 -18.26 14.76
C TRP A 160 -11.20 -18.35 13.48
N THR A 161 -12.49 -18.63 13.70
CA THR A 161 -13.46 -18.93 12.64
C THR A 161 -14.72 -18.10 12.88
N PRO A 162 -15.24 -17.39 11.87
CA PRO A 162 -16.49 -16.66 12.02
C PRO A 162 -17.64 -17.65 12.22
N ARG A 163 -18.59 -17.31 13.11
CA ARG A 163 -19.79 -18.13 13.36
C ARG A 163 -20.68 -18.26 12.11
N SER A 164 -20.50 -17.36 11.14
CA SER A 164 -21.15 -17.35 9.83
C SER A 164 -20.49 -18.30 8.81
N SER A 165 -19.36 -18.95 9.15
CA SER A 165 -18.58 -19.80 8.23
C SER A 165 -19.38 -20.96 7.63
N ALA A 166 -20.43 -21.40 8.32
CA ALA A 166 -21.33 -22.44 7.86
C ALA A 166 -22.54 -21.93 7.05
N ARG A 167 -22.66 -20.61 6.81
CA ARG A 167 -23.80 -19.99 6.12
C ARG A 167 -23.39 -19.51 4.74
N GLY A 168 -24.16 -19.87 3.72
CA GLY A 168 -23.95 -19.39 2.35
C GLY A 168 -22.59 -19.79 1.78
N ILE A 169 -22.02 -18.92 0.96
CA ILE A 169 -20.69 -19.07 0.35
C ILE A 169 -19.72 -18.15 1.08
N ILE A 170 -18.59 -18.71 1.53
CA ILE A 170 -17.51 -17.98 2.17
C ILE A 170 -16.18 -18.63 1.80
N TYR A 171 -15.12 -17.83 1.82
CA TYR A 171 -13.78 -18.24 1.46
C TYR A 171 -12.85 -18.12 2.66
N GLN A 172 -11.96 -19.09 2.81
CA GLN A 172 -10.82 -19.02 3.73
C GLN A 172 -9.54 -18.94 2.92
N TYR A 173 -8.93 -17.76 2.92
CA TYR A 173 -7.68 -17.44 2.22
C TYR A 173 -6.49 -17.75 3.10
N GLU A 174 -5.49 -18.43 2.55
CA GLU A 174 -4.22 -18.75 3.18
C GLU A 174 -3.13 -17.78 2.71
N ILE A 175 -2.49 -17.11 3.66
CA ILE A 175 -1.64 -15.94 3.43
C ILE A 175 -0.28 -16.13 4.10
N PHE A 176 0.76 -15.72 3.38
CA PHE A 176 2.17 -15.71 3.78
C PHE A 176 2.78 -14.37 3.35
N ALA A 177 2.66 -13.36 4.20
CA ALA A 177 2.93 -11.97 3.85
C ALA A 177 4.01 -11.35 4.75
N PRO A 178 4.88 -10.48 4.20
CA PRO A 178 5.79 -9.66 5.00
C PRO A 178 5.03 -8.56 5.75
N GLY A 179 5.55 -8.13 6.90
CA GLY A 179 4.94 -7.04 7.67
C GLY A 179 3.63 -7.44 8.38
N GLY A 180 2.83 -6.44 8.70
CA GLY A 180 1.66 -6.53 9.57
C GLY A 180 1.97 -6.20 11.03
N VAL A 181 0.94 -5.74 11.75
CA VAL A 181 0.96 -5.49 13.19
C VAL A 181 0.34 -6.68 13.92
N ASP A 182 1.09 -7.30 14.82
CA ASP A 182 0.57 -8.33 15.72
C ASP A 182 -0.28 -7.68 16.82
N VAL A 183 -1.60 -7.71 16.63
CA VAL A 183 -2.56 -6.97 17.44
C VAL A 183 -2.54 -7.43 18.90
N ASN A 184 -2.47 -8.74 19.12
CA ASN A 184 -2.51 -9.31 20.46
C ASN A 184 -1.20 -9.06 21.21
N ASN A 185 -0.04 -9.19 20.55
CA ASN A 185 1.23 -8.83 21.18
C ASN A 185 1.34 -7.33 21.46
N SER A 186 0.75 -6.48 20.60
CA SER A 186 0.76 -5.02 20.79
C SER A 186 -0.10 -4.60 21.98
N PHE A 187 -1.33 -5.13 22.10
CA PHE A 187 -2.25 -4.71 23.15
C PHE A 187 -2.14 -5.55 24.44
N GLY A 188 -1.54 -6.75 24.39
CA GLY A 188 -1.45 -7.68 25.51
C GLY A 188 -2.82 -8.04 26.07
N ASP A 189 -2.95 -8.05 27.39
CA ASP A 189 -4.21 -8.34 28.10
C ASP A 189 -5.33 -7.34 27.79
N ARG A 190 -5.01 -6.20 27.18
CA ARG A 190 -5.98 -5.16 26.77
C ARG A 190 -6.49 -5.36 25.34
N SER A 191 -6.01 -6.38 24.64
CA SER A 191 -6.51 -6.70 23.30
C SER A 191 -8.02 -6.97 23.33
N PRO A 192 -8.84 -6.37 22.43
CA PRO A 192 -10.28 -6.59 22.43
C PRO A 192 -10.67 -8.05 22.22
N TRP A 193 -9.88 -8.77 21.43
CA TRP A 193 -10.14 -10.17 21.05
C TRP A 193 -8.85 -11.02 21.16
N PRO A 194 -8.39 -11.37 22.38
CA PRO A 194 -7.15 -12.13 22.60
C PRO A 194 -7.10 -13.47 21.84
N ASN A 195 -8.24 -14.13 21.73
CA ASN A 195 -8.37 -15.44 21.12
C ASN A 195 -8.34 -15.43 19.59
N GLN A 196 -8.46 -14.26 18.96
CA GLN A 196 -8.42 -14.14 17.51
C GLN A 196 -7.00 -14.30 16.95
N LEU A 197 -5.97 -14.04 17.75
CA LEU A 197 -4.56 -14.06 17.30
C LEU A 197 -4.39 -13.25 16.01
N GLU A 198 -4.91 -12.03 16.04
CA GLU A 198 -5.05 -11.16 14.89
C GLU A 198 -3.71 -10.55 14.48
N VAL A 199 -3.48 -10.53 13.16
CA VAL A 199 -2.48 -9.66 12.54
C VAL A 199 -3.20 -8.73 11.56
N ALA A 200 -3.04 -7.42 11.77
CA ALA A 200 -3.63 -6.38 10.93
C ALA A 200 -2.58 -5.82 9.96
N PHE A 201 -2.92 -5.71 8.67
CA PHE A 201 -2.04 -5.19 7.63
C PHE A 201 -2.46 -3.77 7.21
N PRO A 202 -1.67 -2.74 7.55
CA PRO A 202 -1.91 -1.40 7.03
C PRO A 202 -1.74 -1.39 5.51
N GLY A 203 -2.70 -0.82 4.79
CA GLY A 203 -2.67 -0.71 3.33
C GLY A 203 -3.02 -2.00 2.58
N GLY A 204 -3.45 -3.06 3.26
CA GLY A 204 -3.91 -4.29 2.62
C GLY A 204 -2.85 -5.36 2.38
N ILE A 205 -3.18 -6.35 1.54
CA ILE A 205 -2.31 -7.51 1.24
C ILE A 205 -2.35 -7.82 -0.26
N ARG A 206 -1.22 -7.72 -0.95
CA ARG A 206 -1.10 -8.04 -2.38
C ARG A 206 -1.30 -9.54 -2.69
N PRO A 207 -1.81 -9.88 -3.89
CA PRO A 207 -2.23 -11.25 -4.22
C PRO A 207 -1.08 -12.27 -4.24
N GLU A 208 0.16 -11.86 -4.52
CA GLU A 208 1.32 -12.76 -4.51
C GLU A 208 1.64 -13.37 -3.14
N PHE A 209 1.10 -12.79 -2.06
CA PHE A 209 1.22 -13.35 -0.71
C PHE A 209 0.11 -14.32 -0.34
N ILE A 210 -0.84 -14.55 -1.24
CA ILE A 210 -1.98 -15.45 -1.04
C ILE A 210 -1.67 -16.77 -1.73
N ARG A 211 -1.54 -17.86 -0.96
CA ARG A 211 -1.15 -19.17 -1.50
C ARG A 211 -2.34 -19.96 -2.01
N SER A 212 -3.40 -20.02 -1.22
CA SER A 212 -4.57 -20.87 -1.51
C SER A 212 -5.87 -20.30 -0.95
N VAL A 213 -6.99 -20.77 -1.46
CA VAL A 213 -8.34 -20.37 -1.02
C VAL A 213 -9.20 -21.61 -0.85
N ARG A 214 -9.73 -21.84 0.35
CA ARG A 214 -10.79 -22.84 0.53
C ARG A 214 -12.12 -22.18 0.22
N GLU A 215 -12.88 -22.75 -0.70
CA GLU A 215 -14.26 -22.33 -0.97
C GLU A 215 -15.20 -23.19 -0.13
N LEU A 216 -15.97 -22.56 0.74
CA LEU A 216 -16.94 -23.22 1.59
C LEU A 216 -18.35 -22.86 1.14
N GLN A 217 -19.20 -23.87 1.05
CA GLN A 217 -20.64 -23.71 0.86
C GLN A 217 -21.36 -24.49 1.96
N GLY A 218 -22.15 -23.79 2.78
CA GLY A 218 -22.84 -24.41 3.91
C GLY A 218 -21.88 -25.07 4.93
N GLY A 219 -20.68 -24.51 5.10
CA GLY A 219 -19.63 -25.04 6.00
C GLY A 219 -18.84 -26.23 5.45
N ARG A 220 -19.14 -26.71 4.25
CA ARG A 220 -18.39 -27.79 3.58
C ARG A 220 -17.42 -27.21 2.57
N ILE A 221 -16.16 -27.65 2.63
CA ILE A 221 -15.14 -27.29 1.65
C ILE A 221 -15.50 -27.97 0.32
N GLN A 222 -15.83 -27.15 -0.67
CA GLN A 222 -16.16 -27.61 -2.02
C GLN A 222 -14.89 -27.90 -2.82
N ARG A 223 -13.89 -27.02 -2.69
CA ARG A 223 -12.62 -27.07 -3.41
C ARG A 223 -11.58 -26.20 -2.72
N ILE A 224 -10.32 -26.42 -3.09
CA ILE A 224 -9.20 -25.55 -2.73
C ILE A 224 -8.63 -24.97 -4.01
N TRP A 225 -8.67 -23.65 -4.13
CA TRP A 225 -8.03 -22.90 -5.18
C TRP A 225 -6.55 -22.70 -4.86
N ILE A 226 -5.69 -22.95 -5.83
CA ILE A 226 -4.25 -22.72 -5.73
C ILE A 226 -3.91 -21.49 -6.55
N ASN A 227 -3.26 -20.51 -5.94
CA ASN A 227 -2.83 -19.31 -6.64
C ASN A 227 -1.49 -19.59 -7.37
N PRO A 228 -1.44 -19.58 -8.72
CA PRO A 228 -0.20 -19.74 -9.46
C PRO A 228 0.76 -18.57 -9.27
N ASN A 229 0.28 -17.40 -8.83
CA ASN A 229 1.08 -16.18 -8.61
C ASN A 229 1.69 -16.10 -7.21
N PHE A 230 1.53 -17.14 -6.39
CA PHE A 230 2.06 -17.14 -5.04
C PHE A 230 3.60 -17.11 -5.03
N GLN A 231 4.16 -16.09 -4.37
CA GLN A 231 5.60 -15.96 -4.17
C GLN A 231 6.05 -16.87 -3.01
N ASP A 232 6.42 -18.10 -3.36
CA ASP A 232 6.83 -19.12 -2.38
C ASP A 232 8.16 -18.75 -1.70
N PRO A 233 8.19 -18.51 -0.37
CA PRO A 233 9.42 -18.25 0.38
C PRO A 233 10.25 -19.52 0.67
N GLY A 234 9.81 -20.67 0.15
CA GLY A 234 10.41 -21.98 0.35
C GLY A 234 10.15 -22.55 1.74
N ASN A 235 10.37 -23.87 1.88
CA ASN A 235 10.25 -24.61 3.15
C ASN A 235 8.89 -24.44 3.87
N LEU A 236 7.81 -24.26 3.11
CA LEU A 236 6.47 -24.22 3.66
C LEU A 236 5.89 -25.63 3.80
N GLU A 237 5.07 -25.85 4.82
CA GLU A 237 4.24 -27.05 4.92
C GLU A 237 3.24 -27.11 3.76
N GLY A 238 2.91 -28.33 3.31
CA GLY A 238 1.88 -28.55 2.30
C GLY A 238 0.50 -28.03 2.73
N ILE A 239 -0.39 -27.88 1.75
CA ILE A 239 -1.75 -27.39 1.97
C ILE A 239 -2.58 -28.48 2.63
N ALA A 240 -3.15 -28.19 3.80
CA ALA A 240 -4.06 -29.11 4.49
C ALA A 240 -5.35 -29.30 3.71
N ALA A 241 -5.68 -30.56 3.42
CA ALA A 241 -6.83 -30.96 2.62
C ALA A 241 -7.29 -32.37 3.01
N SER A 242 -8.57 -32.69 2.77
CA SER A 242 -9.00 -34.09 2.80
C SER A 242 -8.62 -34.78 1.50
N SER A 243 -8.52 -36.11 1.50
CA SER A 243 -8.10 -36.88 0.32
C SER A 243 -9.05 -36.77 -0.87
N SER A 244 -10.31 -36.41 -0.62
CA SER A 244 -11.35 -36.22 -1.61
C SER A 244 -11.56 -34.75 -2.01
N THR A 245 -10.91 -33.79 -1.34
CA THR A 245 -11.08 -32.38 -1.67
C THR A 245 -10.39 -32.05 -2.98
N LYS A 246 -11.16 -31.61 -3.99
CA LYS A 246 -10.62 -31.17 -5.28
C LYS A 246 -9.72 -29.94 -5.08
N GLN A 247 -8.48 -30.04 -5.56
CA GLN A 247 -7.59 -28.88 -5.69
C GLN A 247 -7.66 -28.38 -7.12
N VAL A 248 -7.78 -27.07 -7.31
CA VAL A 248 -7.98 -26.43 -8.61
C VAL A 248 -6.95 -25.32 -8.74
N MET A 249 -6.15 -25.35 -9.80
CA MET A 249 -5.30 -24.21 -10.12
C MET A 249 -6.17 -23.06 -10.60
N TRP A 250 -6.11 -21.93 -9.91
CA TRP A 250 -6.87 -20.74 -10.27
C TRP A 250 -6.26 -20.04 -11.51
N HIS A 251 -7.10 -19.31 -12.22
CA HIS A 251 -6.71 -18.33 -13.23
C HIS A 251 -7.76 -17.20 -13.30
N PRO A 252 -7.42 -16.00 -13.84
CA PRO A 252 -8.39 -14.94 -14.07
C PRO A 252 -9.62 -15.43 -14.84
N ASP A 253 -10.79 -14.90 -14.48
CA ASP A 253 -12.10 -15.26 -15.06
C ASP A 253 -12.40 -16.77 -15.09
N HIS A 254 -11.82 -17.54 -14.16
CA HIS A 254 -12.15 -18.95 -14.03
C HIS A 254 -13.68 -19.11 -13.88
N PRO A 255 -14.35 -19.99 -14.64
CA PRO A 255 -15.81 -20.09 -14.69
C PRO A 255 -16.44 -20.31 -13.30
N ASP A 256 -15.80 -21.15 -12.49
CA ASP A 256 -16.24 -21.38 -11.10
C ASP A 256 -15.60 -20.44 -10.07
N GLY A 257 -14.71 -19.54 -10.48
CA GLY A 257 -13.88 -18.72 -9.58
C GLY A 257 -14.60 -17.49 -9.02
N ASN A 258 -15.89 -17.31 -9.35
CA ASN A 258 -16.68 -16.13 -9.01
C ASN A 258 -17.99 -16.47 -8.27
N HIS A 259 -18.08 -17.62 -7.60
CA HIS A 259 -19.27 -17.94 -6.80
C HIS A 259 -19.45 -16.92 -5.66
N LYS A 260 -20.64 -16.33 -5.55
CA LYS A 260 -20.94 -15.27 -4.57
C LYS A 260 -22.17 -15.63 -3.77
N ASP A 261 -22.21 -15.26 -2.50
CA ASP A 261 -23.42 -15.40 -1.68
C ASP A 261 -24.43 -14.30 -2.05
N PRO A 262 -25.58 -14.62 -2.66
CA PRO A 262 -26.55 -13.61 -3.09
C PRO A 262 -27.13 -12.79 -1.93
N ASN A 263 -27.06 -13.29 -0.68
CA ASN A 263 -27.60 -12.60 0.50
C ASN A 263 -26.61 -11.63 1.14
N ALA A 264 -25.31 -11.74 0.85
CA ALA A 264 -24.27 -10.95 1.50
C ALA A 264 -24.17 -9.50 0.99
N TYR A 265 -24.72 -9.19 -0.19
CA TYR A 265 -24.43 -7.94 -0.91
C TYR A 265 -25.39 -6.77 -0.67
N ARG A 266 -26.42 -6.90 0.19
CA ARG A 266 -27.36 -5.78 0.45
C ARG A 266 -26.79 -4.64 1.30
N SER A 267 -25.66 -4.88 2.00
CA SER A 267 -24.91 -3.89 2.78
C SER A 267 -23.51 -4.44 3.11
N PHE A 268 -22.72 -4.72 2.08
CA PHE A 268 -21.49 -5.50 2.19
C PHE A 268 -20.35 -4.72 2.88
N ASN A 269 -19.95 -5.17 4.08
CA ASN A 269 -18.67 -4.81 4.70
C ASN A 269 -17.70 -6.00 4.52
N PRO A 270 -16.60 -5.86 3.76
CA PRO A 270 -15.69 -6.97 3.48
C PRO A 270 -14.98 -7.54 4.71
N ASP A 271 -14.92 -6.79 5.81
CA ASP A 271 -14.24 -7.20 7.05
C ASP A 271 -15.21 -7.79 8.09
N ALA A 272 -16.51 -7.86 7.81
CA ALA A 272 -17.52 -8.30 8.78
C ALA A 272 -17.25 -9.70 9.36
N ASP A 273 -16.78 -10.63 8.51
CA ASP A 273 -16.44 -12.00 8.91
C ASP A 273 -15.03 -12.13 9.50
N MET A 274 -14.27 -11.03 9.58
CA MET A 274 -13.01 -10.92 10.33
C MET A 274 -13.14 -10.09 11.61
N SER A 275 -14.31 -9.51 11.90
CA SER A 275 -14.57 -8.83 13.17
C SER A 275 -14.50 -9.83 14.33
N GLY A 276 -13.63 -9.59 15.32
CA GLY A 276 -13.40 -10.52 16.42
C GLY A 276 -14.67 -10.90 17.22
N ALA A 277 -15.66 -10.01 17.29
CA ALA A 277 -16.95 -10.25 17.92
C ALA A 277 -17.78 -11.36 17.25
N ASN A 278 -17.55 -11.59 15.96
CA ASN A 278 -18.37 -12.45 15.10
C ASN A 278 -17.87 -13.89 15.00
N GLY A 279 -16.78 -14.24 15.67
CA GLY A 279 -16.17 -15.56 15.58
C GLY A 279 -15.94 -16.24 16.92
N GLU A 280 -15.31 -17.39 16.81
CA GLU A 280 -14.97 -18.28 17.91
C GLU A 280 -13.72 -19.07 17.56
N VAL A 281 -13.18 -19.80 18.54
CA VAL A 281 -12.05 -20.70 18.33
C VAL A 281 -12.54 -22.13 18.57
N PRO A 282 -12.73 -22.91 17.50
CA PRO A 282 -13.14 -24.31 17.64
C PRO A 282 -12.04 -25.17 18.28
N ASP A 283 -12.37 -26.04 19.24
CA ASP A 283 -11.45 -27.08 19.73
C ASP A 283 -11.46 -28.29 18.77
N LYS A 284 -11.01 -28.07 17.55
CA LYS A 284 -11.00 -29.06 16.46
C LYS A 284 -9.63 -29.07 15.78
N GLU A 285 -9.01 -30.25 15.65
CA GLU A 285 -7.77 -30.42 14.88
C GLU A 285 -8.00 -30.00 13.41
N GLU A 286 -6.99 -29.36 12.78
CA GLU A 286 -7.05 -29.08 11.35
C GLU A 286 -7.02 -30.38 10.53
N LEU A 287 -7.43 -30.28 9.26
CA LEU A 287 -7.25 -31.38 8.31
C LEU A 287 -5.75 -31.74 8.19
N PRO A 288 -5.42 -33.02 7.94
CA PRO A 288 -4.04 -33.43 7.77
C PRO A 288 -3.39 -32.74 6.56
N VAL A 289 -2.07 -32.55 6.64
CA VAL A 289 -1.27 -32.20 5.45
C VAL A 289 -1.15 -33.46 4.61
N LEU A 290 -1.75 -33.46 3.44
CA LEU A 290 -1.52 -34.51 2.45
C LEU A 290 -0.28 -34.18 1.64
N ASP A 291 0.35 -35.23 1.09
CA ASP A 291 1.43 -35.13 0.12
C ASP A 291 1.02 -34.10 -0.96
N GLN A 292 1.82 -33.05 -1.13
CA GLN A 292 1.43 -31.88 -1.92
C GLN A 292 1.39 -32.28 -3.40
N ARG A 293 0.18 -32.56 -3.89
CA ARG A 293 -0.05 -32.92 -5.29
C ARG A 293 -0.15 -31.67 -6.13
N PHE A 294 0.52 -31.68 -7.28
CA PHE A 294 0.26 -30.73 -8.33
C PHE A 294 -1.20 -30.90 -8.81
N PRO A 295 -2.03 -29.86 -8.86
CA PRO A 295 -3.45 -30.03 -9.17
C PRO A 295 -3.67 -30.61 -10.57
N ASP A 296 -4.70 -31.45 -10.72
CA ASP A 296 -5.18 -31.86 -12.04
C ASP A 296 -5.67 -30.64 -12.84
N GLY A 297 -5.47 -30.65 -14.16
CA GLY A 297 -5.83 -29.51 -14.99
C GLY A 297 -5.10 -29.48 -16.34
N GLU A 298 -5.36 -28.44 -17.12
CA GLU A 298 -4.71 -28.19 -18.40
C GLU A 298 -3.58 -27.17 -18.22
N TYR A 299 -2.38 -27.55 -18.64
CA TYR A 299 -1.15 -26.79 -18.41
C TYR A 299 -0.27 -26.74 -19.67
N LEU A 300 0.50 -25.66 -19.77
CA LEU A 300 1.72 -25.59 -20.58
C LEU A 300 2.88 -26.17 -19.78
N ILE A 301 3.81 -26.83 -20.49
CA ILE A 301 5.09 -27.28 -19.94
C ILE A 301 6.18 -26.42 -20.57
N SER A 302 6.59 -25.36 -19.87
CA SER A 302 7.56 -24.39 -20.33
C SER A 302 8.98 -24.74 -19.90
N SER A 303 9.98 -24.48 -20.75
CA SER A 303 11.38 -24.60 -20.35
C SER A 303 11.75 -23.57 -19.29
N SER A 304 12.63 -23.91 -18.35
CA SER A 304 13.24 -22.91 -17.45
C SER A 304 14.35 -22.08 -18.11
N ILE A 305 14.80 -22.46 -19.32
CA ILE A 305 15.82 -21.71 -20.07
C ILE A 305 15.15 -20.52 -20.77
N ASP A 306 13.99 -20.76 -21.39
CA ASP A 306 13.11 -19.74 -21.95
C ASP A 306 11.66 -20.14 -21.70
N ILE A 307 10.98 -19.37 -20.85
CA ILE A 307 9.60 -19.65 -20.42
C ILE A 307 8.60 -19.64 -21.58
N ASN A 308 8.93 -18.98 -22.69
CA ASN A 308 8.09 -18.89 -23.88
C ASN A 308 8.19 -20.12 -24.76
N LYS A 309 9.17 -20.99 -24.52
CA LYS A 309 9.34 -22.25 -25.23
C LYS A 309 8.60 -23.35 -24.47
N VAL A 310 7.56 -23.89 -25.09
CA VAL A 310 6.65 -24.88 -24.50
C VAL A 310 6.68 -26.21 -25.24
N ALA A 311 6.40 -27.30 -24.53
CA ALA A 311 6.24 -28.61 -25.12
C ALA A 311 5.04 -28.62 -26.09
N ASP A 312 5.32 -28.91 -27.34
CA ASP A 312 4.40 -28.85 -28.48
C ASP A 312 4.32 -30.24 -29.12
N PHE A 313 3.11 -30.77 -29.24
CA PHE A 313 2.84 -32.04 -29.89
C PHE A 313 2.50 -31.86 -31.37
N ASN A 314 3.39 -32.30 -32.25
CA ASN A 314 3.27 -32.15 -33.70
C ASN A 314 3.66 -33.44 -34.45
N ASP A 315 3.78 -33.33 -35.77
CA ASP A 315 4.12 -34.42 -36.69
C ASP A 315 5.50 -35.04 -36.43
N LYS A 316 6.40 -34.35 -35.70
CA LYS A 316 7.73 -34.82 -35.33
C LYS A 316 7.80 -35.38 -33.90
N GLY A 317 6.67 -35.52 -33.23
CA GLY A 317 6.56 -35.95 -31.82
C GLY A 317 6.40 -34.76 -30.88
N VAL A 318 7.10 -34.77 -29.74
CA VAL A 318 7.05 -33.66 -28.78
C VAL A 318 8.34 -32.86 -28.84
N THR A 319 8.22 -31.62 -29.29
CA THR A 319 9.33 -30.68 -29.46
C THR A 319 9.05 -29.39 -28.67
N ILE A 320 10.02 -28.49 -28.59
CA ILE A 320 9.80 -27.16 -28.02
C ILE A 320 9.42 -26.15 -29.12
N TYR A 321 8.44 -25.28 -28.86
CA TYR A 321 8.05 -24.19 -29.76
C TYR A 321 7.68 -22.93 -28.97
N ASP A 322 7.70 -21.79 -29.65
CA ASP A 322 7.10 -20.56 -29.13
C ASP A 322 5.64 -20.80 -28.74
N VAL A 323 5.31 -20.33 -27.54
CA VAL A 323 3.97 -20.44 -26.98
C VAL A 323 2.96 -19.69 -27.84
N ASN A 324 1.96 -20.42 -28.31
CA ASN A 324 0.75 -19.91 -28.98
C ASN A 324 -0.54 -20.41 -28.30
N LYS A 325 -0.41 -21.24 -27.25
CA LYS A 325 -1.48 -21.78 -26.40
C LYS A 325 -2.60 -22.51 -27.15
N LYS A 326 -2.34 -23.00 -28.37
CA LYS A 326 -3.24 -23.92 -29.07
C LYS A 326 -3.27 -25.28 -28.36
N ASP A 327 -4.32 -26.05 -28.59
CA ASP A 327 -4.53 -27.35 -27.91
C ASP A 327 -3.35 -28.33 -28.05
N HIS A 328 -2.52 -28.20 -29.09
CA HIS A 328 -1.34 -29.04 -29.30
C HIS A 328 -0.14 -28.68 -28.40
N GLN A 329 -0.14 -27.51 -27.76
CA GLN A 329 0.82 -27.12 -26.72
C GLN A 329 0.27 -27.34 -25.30
N MET A 330 -1.00 -27.69 -25.20
CA MET A 330 -1.69 -27.85 -23.94
C MET A 330 -1.70 -29.32 -23.52
N TRP A 331 -1.42 -29.54 -22.25
CA TRP A 331 -1.29 -30.86 -21.66
C TRP A 331 -2.19 -30.99 -20.44
N LYS A 332 -3.04 -32.00 -20.43
CA LYS A 332 -3.91 -32.33 -19.31
C LYS A 332 -3.19 -33.26 -18.34
N PHE A 333 -2.95 -32.79 -17.14
CA PHE A 333 -2.36 -33.53 -16.04
C PHE A 333 -3.48 -34.22 -15.27
N THR A 334 -3.41 -35.54 -15.15
CA THR A 334 -4.35 -36.35 -14.36
C THR A 334 -3.57 -37.26 -13.43
N TYR A 335 -3.71 -37.03 -12.12
CA TYR A 335 -3.03 -37.86 -11.12
C TYR A 335 -3.65 -39.25 -11.04
N ASN A 336 -2.80 -40.28 -11.14
CA ASN A 336 -3.20 -41.65 -10.91
C ASN A 336 -2.79 -42.08 -9.49
N HIS A 337 -3.78 -42.39 -8.66
CA HIS A 337 -3.58 -42.73 -7.25
C HIS A 337 -2.79 -44.03 -7.05
N ASP A 338 -3.09 -45.06 -7.84
CA ASP A 338 -2.43 -46.37 -7.71
C ASP A 338 -0.95 -46.30 -8.10
N LYS A 339 -0.63 -45.48 -9.11
CA LYS A 339 0.73 -45.30 -9.63
C LYS A 339 1.51 -44.18 -8.95
N ARG A 340 0.85 -43.36 -8.13
CA ARG A 340 1.41 -42.16 -7.49
C ARG A 340 2.16 -41.23 -8.46
N ALA A 341 1.63 -41.12 -9.68
CA ALA A 341 2.23 -40.37 -10.79
C ALA A 341 1.15 -39.81 -11.73
N TYR A 342 1.49 -38.81 -12.53
CA TYR A 342 0.58 -38.16 -13.46
C TYR A 342 0.61 -38.82 -14.83
N LYS A 343 -0.57 -39.07 -15.40
CA LYS A 343 -0.71 -39.23 -16.84
C LYS A 343 -0.89 -37.84 -17.44
N ILE A 344 -0.04 -37.49 -18.40
CA ILE A 344 -0.02 -36.18 -19.02
C ILE A 344 -0.48 -36.35 -20.47
N THR A 345 -1.71 -35.99 -20.80
CA THR A 345 -2.29 -36.21 -22.14
C THR A 345 -2.34 -34.93 -22.95
N SER A 346 -2.18 -35.03 -24.27
CA SER A 346 -2.36 -33.87 -25.16
C SER A 346 -3.81 -33.40 -25.13
N VAL A 347 -4.05 -32.09 -25.12
CA VAL A 347 -5.42 -31.55 -25.22
C VAL A 347 -5.94 -31.66 -26.66
N SER A 348 -5.09 -31.46 -27.68
CA SER A 348 -5.49 -31.62 -29.09
C SER A 348 -5.77 -33.07 -29.47
N ASN A 349 -5.21 -34.03 -28.73
CA ASN A 349 -5.47 -35.45 -28.90
C ASN A 349 -5.51 -36.18 -27.54
N PRO A 350 -6.66 -36.19 -26.86
CA PRO A 350 -6.80 -36.70 -25.49
C PRO A 350 -6.40 -38.16 -25.27
N ASP A 351 -6.39 -38.99 -26.33
CA ASP A 351 -5.99 -40.39 -26.25
C ASP A 351 -4.47 -40.61 -26.20
N LYS A 352 -3.68 -39.56 -26.48
CA LYS A 352 -2.22 -39.63 -26.54
C LYS A 352 -1.59 -39.01 -25.29
N ALA A 353 -0.74 -39.79 -24.61
CA ALA A 353 -0.03 -39.36 -23.41
C ALA A 353 1.45 -39.10 -23.69
N LEU A 354 2.02 -38.07 -23.05
CA LEU A 354 3.45 -37.78 -23.02
C LEU A 354 4.22 -39.02 -22.54
N THR A 355 5.12 -39.51 -23.37
CA THR A 355 5.69 -40.84 -23.24
C THR A 355 7.19 -40.82 -23.50
N TRP A 356 7.94 -41.49 -22.64
CA TRP A 356 9.30 -41.91 -22.97
C TRP A 356 9.24 -43.05 -24.00
N SER A 357 9.61 -42.74 -25.24
CA SER A 357 9.65 -43.69 -26.37
C SER A 357 11.05 -44.29 -26.56
N LYS A 358 11.22 -45.12 -27.60
CA LYS A 358 12.54 -45.69 -27.96
C LYS A 358 13.58 -44.58 -28.21
N ASP A 359 14.86 -44.95 -28.07
CA ASP A 359 16.02 -44.09 -28.33
C ASP A 359 16.07 -42.79 -27.50
N HIS A 360 15.56 -42.84 -26.27
CA HIS A 360 15.52 -41.70 -25.33
C HIS A 360 14.71 -40.49 -25.79
N LYS A 361 13.80 -40.66 -26.75
CA LYS A 361 12.92 -39.58 -27.23
C LYS A 361 11.69 -39.42 -26.34
N ILE A 362 11.10 -38.22 -26.36
CA ILE A 362 9.76 -37.94 -25.84
C ILE A 362 8.78 -37.83 -27.01
N ASP A 363 7.66 -38.51 -26.92
CA ASP A 363 6.57 -38.48 -27.89
C ASP A 363 5.21 -38.44 -27.16
N ALA A 364 4.09 -38.37 -27.87
CA ALA A 364 2.75 -38.58 -27.32
C ALA A 364 2.05 -39.75 -28.03
N ILE A 365 1.81 -40.84 -27.30
CA ILE A 365 1.24 -42.07 -27.86
C ILE A 365 0.10 -42.61 -27.00
N THR A 366 -0.79 -43.38 -27.62
CA THR A 366 -1.89 -44.06 -26.93
C THR A 366 -1.36 -45.27 -26.14
N GLY A 367 -1.86 -45.44 -24.91
CA GLY A 367 -1.47 -46.56 -24.06
C GLY A 367 -1.71 -46.31 -22.57
N ASN A 368 -1.22 -47.23 -21.73
CA ASN A 368 -1.29 -47.12 -20.28
C ASN A 368 -0.07 -47.71 -19.54
N ASN A 369 1.13 -47.55 -20.13
CA ASN A 369 2.37 -48.17 -19.64
C ASN A 369 3.13 -47.26 -18.65
N PRO A 370 4.01 -47.80 -17.78
CA PRO A 370 4.80 -46.99 -16.84
C PRO A 370 5.61 -45.85 -17.47
N ASN A 371 6.07 -45.99 -18.71
CA ASN A 371 6.78 -44.92 -19.43
C ASN A 371 5.93 -43.69 -19.79
N GLN A 372 4.62 -43.73 -19.55
CA GLN A 372 3.66 -42.65 -19.83
C GLN A 372 3.20 -41.94 -18.55
N TYR A 373 3.78 -42.32 -17.41
CA TYR A 373 3.48 -41.74 -16.11
C TYR A 373 4.69 -40.99 -15.59
N TRP A 374 4.43 -39.81 -15.06
CA TRP A 374 5.46 -38.87 -14.63
C TRP A 374 5.22 -38.43 -13.19
N ASN A 375 6.21 -38.61 -12.33
CA ASN A 375 6.22 -37.97 -11.02
C ASN A 375 6.74 -36.53 -11.18
N ILE A 376 6.10 -35.59 -10.50
CA ILE A 376 6.41 -34.16 -10.59
C ILE A 376 7.09 -33.73 -9.28
N GLU A 377 8.37 -33.39 -9.37
CA GLU A 377 9.16 -32.92 -8.24
C GLU A 377 9.37 -31.41 -8.33
N LYS A 378 8.90 -30.64 -7.34
CA LYS A 378 9.19 -29.19 -7.25
C LYS A 378 10.62 -28.97 -6.77
N THR A 379 11.36 -28.11 -7.45
CA THR A 379 12.72 -27.72 -7.09
C THR A 379 12.73 -26.49 -6.17
N SER A 380 13.85 -26.26 -5.47
CA SER A 380 13.99 -25.14 -4.52
C SER A 380 13.90 -23.75 -5.17
N ASP A 381 14.15 -23.66 -6.48
CA ASP A 381 14.03 -22.45 -7.30
C ASP A 381 12.65 -22.33 -7.99
N GLY A 382 11.67 -23.15 -7.59
CA GLY A 382 10.26 -23.00 -8.00
C GLY A 382 9.87 -23.70 -9.30
N TYR A 383 10.81 -24.34 -9.98
CA TYR A 383 10.55 -25.16 -11.18
C TYR A 383 10.16 -26.59 -10.83
N PHE A 384 9.93 -27.41 -11.84
CA PHE A 384 9.56 -28.81 -11.72
C PHE A 384 10.48 -29.71 -12.55
N ILE A 385 10.75 -30.90 -12.01
CA ILE A 385 11.40 -32.01 -12.71
C ILE A 385 10.35 -33.10 -12.91
N LEU A 386 10.19 -33.56 -14.16
CA LEU A 386 9.25 -34.61 -14.52
C LEU A 386 10.00 -35.95 -14.64
N ARG A 387 9.89 -36.81 -13.62
CA ARG A 387 10.54 -38.11 -13.53
C ARG A 387 9.67 -39.21 -14.09
N ASN A 388 10.22 -40.05 -14.96
CA ASN A 388 9.46 -41.14 -15.54
C ASN A 388 9.23 -42.28 -14.52
N LEU A 389 8.03 -42.88 -14.51
CA LEU A 389 7.71 -43.98 -13.59
C LEU A 389 8.38 -45.31 -13.97
N MET A 390 8.74 -45.52 -15.25
CA MET A 390 9.47 -46.72 -15.67
C MET A 390 10.89 -46.77 -15.08
N ASP A 391 11.57 -45.62 -15.01
CA ASP A 391 12.86 -45.47 -14.35
C ASP A 391 12.99 -44.04 -13.79
N TRP A 392 12.95 -43.94 -12.46
CA TRP A 392 12.87 -42.68 -11.72
C TRP A 392 14.13 -41.80 -11.86
N TYR A 393 15.24 -42.36 -12.35
CA TYR A 393 16.45 -41.59 -12.65
C TYR A 393 16.34 -40.82 -13.97
N TRP A 394 15.34 -41.09 -14.81
CA TRP A 394 15.18 -40.44 -16.11
C TRP A 394 14.11 -39.36 -16.08
N VAL A 395 14.50 -38.18 -16.57
CA VAL A 395 13.68 -36.97 -16.53
C VAL A 395 13.56 -36.36 -17.92
N ILE A 396 12.50 -35.57 -18.13
CA ILE A 396 12.36 -34.78 -19.36
C ILE A 396 13.47 -33.73 -19.42
N ASP A 397 14.14 -33.68 -20.56
CA ASP A 397 15.34 -32.88 -20.83
C ASP A 397 15.22 -32.21 -22.20
N LEU A 398 15.53 -30.92 -22.26
CA LEU A 398 15.61 -30.16 -23.51
C LEU A 398 16.94 -30.47 -24.19
N LYS A 399 16.89 -31.10 -25.37
CA LYS A 399 18.09 -31.60 -26.04
C LYS A 399 19.13 -30.50 -26.26
N ASN A 400 20.35 -30.73 -25.75
CA ASN A 400 21.49 -29.81 -25.84
C ASN A 400 21.19 -28.40 -25.32
N SER A 401 20.19 -28.25 -24.45
CA SER A 401 19.75 -26.94 -23.93
C SER A 401 19.26 -25.97 -25.03
N GLY A 402 18.97 -26.46 -26.24
CA GLY A 402 18.58 -25.64 -27.38
C GLY A 402 17.12 -25.19 -27.31
N THR A 403 16.87 -23.89 -27.48
CA THR A 403 15.53 -23.29 -27.42
C THR A 403 14.93 -22.99 -28.79
N ASP A 404 15.60 -23.37 -29.87
CA ASP A 404 15.08 -23.20 -31.23
C ASP A 404 13.78 -23.99 -31.45
N ASN A 405 12.85 -23.39 -32.18
CA ASN A 405 11.57 -24.02 -32.51
C ASN A 405 11.78 -25.35 -33.23
N GLY A 406 11.13 -26.40 -32.74
CA GLY A 406 11.26 -27.77 -33.23
C GLY A 406 12.42 -28.56 -32.61
N ASN A 407 13.21 -28.00 -31.68
CA ASN A 407 14.20 -28.79 -30.95
C ASN A 407 13.49 -29.88 -30.10
N PRO A 408 13.86 -31.16 -30.23
CA PRO A 408 13.12 -32.24 -29.58
C PRO A 408 13.36 -32.32 -28.08
N LEU A 409 12.34 -32.79 -27.36
CA LEU A 409 12.49 -33.25 -25.99
C LEU A 409 13.05 -34.68 -25.96
N GLN A 410 13.88 -34.95 -24.96
CA GLN A 410 14.46 -36.27 -24.71
C GLN A 410 14.33 -36.64 -23.24
N VAL A 411 14.65 -37.88 -22.90
CA VAL A 411 14.93 -38.25 -21.51
C VAL A 411 16.43 -38.30 -21.27
N ARG A 412 16.85 -37.81 -20.09
CA ARG A 412 18.23 -37.96 -19.60
C ARG A 412 18.23 -38.33 -18.12
N LYS A 413 19.35 -38.85 -17.65
CA LYS A 413 19.57 -39.05 -16.22
C LYS A 413 19.47 -37.70 -15.50
N VAL A 414 18.80 -37.71 -14.36
CA VAL A 414 18.54 -36.51 -13.57
C VAL A 414 19.83 -35.86 -13.09
N ASP A 415 19.87 -34.55 -13.22
CA ASP A 415 20.86 -33.66 -12.63
C ASP A 415 20.12 -32.38 -12.23
N LYS A 416 19.87 -32.22 -10.92
CA LYS A 416 19.04 -31.12 -10.40
C LYS A 416 19.69 -29.74 -10.60
N GLY A 417 20.97 -29.67 -10.96
CA GLY A 417 21.66 -28.42 -11.29
C GLY A 417 21.35 -27.90 -12.69
N LYS A 418 20.88 -28.76 -13.60
CA LYS A 418 20.69 -28.43 -15.02
C LYS A 418 19.39 -27.69 -15.29
N LYS A 419 19.47 -26.56 -16.00
CA LYS A 419 18.30 -25.78 -16.40
C LYS A 419 17.49 -26.48 -17.49
N GLU A 420 18.14 -27.24 -18.36
CA GLU A 420 17.49 -28.00 -19.43
C GLU A 420 16.56 -29.13 -18.93
N GLN A 421 16.62 -29.49 -17.64
CA GLN A 421 15.76 -30.49 -17.00
C GLN A 421 14.68 -29.89 -16.09
N LYS A 422 14.63 -28.56 -16.00
CA LYS A 422 13.69 -27.82 -15.17
C LYS A 422 12.60 -27.20 -16.04
N TRP A 423 11.36 -27.35 -15.57
CA TRP A 423 10.16 -26.98 -16.31
C TRP A 423 9.25 -26.13 -15.44
N ALA A 424 8.69 -25.07 -16.01
CA ALA A 424 7.59 -24.33 -15.39
C ALA A 424 6.27 -24.90 -15.91
N ILE A 425 5.39 -25.32 -14.99
CA ILE A 425 4.08 -25.86 -15.33
C ILE A 425 3.05 -24.76 -15.09
N ARG A 426 2.51 -24.21 -16.18
CA ARG A 426 1.66 -23.01 -16.15
C ARG A 426 0.23 -23.38 -16.58
N PRO A 427 -0.85 -23.12 -15.80
CA PRO A 427 -2.22 -23.40 -16.26
C PRO A 427 -2.53 -22.75 -17.62
N LYS A 428 -3.56 -23.24 -18.32
CA LYS A 428 -4.02 -22.70 -19.63
C LYS A 428 -4.11 -21.17 -19.66
N ILE A 429 -4.60 -20.59 -18.57
CA ILE A 429 -4.77 -19.16 -18.36
C ILE A 429 -3.83 -18.70 -17.21
N ALA A 430 -2.66 -19.33 -17.05
CA ALA A 430 -1.60 -18.75 -16.25
C ALA A 430 -1.01 -17.53 -16.96
N VAL A 431 -1.41 -16.41 -16.41
CA VAL A 431 -0.58 -15.26 -16.06
C VAL A 431 0.02 -14.46 -17.21
N ASN A 432 -0.83 -13.87 -18.04
CA ASN A 432 -0.43 -12.62 -18.70
C ASN A 432 -1.41 -11.47 -18.43
N GLN A 433 -2.61 -11.68 -17.85
CA GLN A 433 -3.43 -10.56 -17.32
C GLN A 433 -3.02 -10.24 -15.87
N THR A 434 -1.83 -9.66 -15.69
CA THR A 434 -1.29 -9.27 -14.37
C THR A 434 -1.93 -8.01 -13.77
N ILE A 435 -2.75 -7.33 -14.57
CA ILE A 435 -3.41 -6.05 -14.31
C ILE A 435 -4.82 -6.11 -14.93
N GLU A 436 -5.84 -5.61 -14.25
CA GLU A 436 -7.17 -5.51 -14.87
C GLU A 436 -7.16 -4.61 -16.12
N ASP A 437 -8.13 -4.79 -17.00
CA ASP A 437 -8.31 -3.89 -18.12
C ASP A 437 -8.76 -2.52 -17.62
N GLY A 438 -8.12 -1.46 -18.09
CA GLY A 438 -8.36 -0.12 -17.56
C GLY A 438 -7.37 0.93 -18.04
N GLU A 439 -7.52 2.14 -17.51
CA GLU A 439 -6.56 3.23 -17.72
C GLU A 439 -5.50 3.20 -16.63
N TYR A 440 -4.26 3.51 -17.00
CA TYR A 440 -3.12 3.49 -16.09
C TYR A 440 -2.11 4.59 -16.45
N LEU A 441 -1.32 5.01 -15.46
CA LEU A 441 -0.05 5.68 -15.66
C LEU A 441 1.06 4.63 -15.64
N ILE A 442 2.04 4.78 -16.54
CA ILE A 442 3.25 3.95 -16.56
C ILE A 442 4.38 4.78 -15.92
N LYS A 443 4.57 4.65 -14.60
CA LYS A 443 5.49 5.48 -13.82
C LYS A 443 6.84 4.81 -13.66
N SER A 444 7.92 5.57 -13.73
CA SER A 444 9.27 5.03 -13.57
C SER A 444 9.53 4.60 -12.12
N SER A 445 10.10 3.41 -11.91
CA SER A 445 10.60 3.03 -10.58
C SER A 445 11.83 3.84 -10.15
N TYR A 446 12.52 4.49 -11.10
CA TYR A 446 13.69 5.33 -10.84
C TYR A 446 13.29 6.67 -10.22
N ASN A 447 12.16 7.23 -10.66
CA ASN A 447 11.56 8.43 -10.10
C ASN A 447 10.03 8.35 -10.25
N PRO A 448 9.27 8.16 -9.15
CA PRO A 448 7.82 7.98 -9.21
C PRO A 448 7.06 9.23 -9.66
N ASN A 449 7.74 10.38 -9.78
CA ASN A 449 7.14 11.58 -10.36
C ASN A 449 7.23 11.62 -11.88
N LYS A 450 7.86 10.63 -12.50
CA LYS A 450 8.07 10.57 -13.95
C LYS A 450 7.25 9.45 -14.58
N VAL A 451 6.56 9.75 -15.69
CA VAL A 451 5.63 8.83 -16.37
C VAL A 451 5.86 8.80 -17.87
N ALA A 452 5.47 7.69 -18.52
CA ALA A 452 5.47 7.58 -19.97
C ALA A 452 4.44 8.54 -20.59
N ASP A 453 4.93 9.41 -21.47
CA ASP A 453 4.22 10.55 -22.03
C ASP A 453 4.30 10.50 -23.56
N PHE A 454 3.14 10.49 -24.23
CA PHE A 454 3.04 10.46 -25.68
C PHE A 454 2.85 11.87 -26.27
N ASN A 455 3.91 12.38 -26.90
CA ASN A 455 3.96 13.73 -27.47
C ASN A 455 4.58 13.75 -28.87
N ASP A 456 4.84 14.94 -29.41
CA ASP A 456 5.36 15.14 -30.78
C ASP A 456 6.73 14.49 -31.04
N LYS A 457 7.47 14.11 -29.98
CA LYS A 457 8.76 13.40 -30.08
C LYS A 457 8.62 11.87 -29.93
N GLY A 458 7.39 11.38 -29.86
CA GLY A 458 7.04 9.98 -29.59
C GLY A 458 6.76 9.73 -28.11
N VAL A 459 7.15 8.56 -27.59
CA VAL A 459 6.95 8.24 -26.17
C VAL A 459 8.22 8.54 -25.37
N THR A 460 8.10 9.48 -24.45
CA THR A 460 9.19 9.99 -23.62
C THR A 460 8.82 9.93 -22.15
N ILE A 461 9.75 10.24 -21.26
CA ILE A 461 9.47 10.39 -19.83
C ILE A 461 9.19 11.87 -19.50
N TYR A 462 8.16 12.16 -18.72
CA TYR A 462 7.85 13.51 -18.22
C TYR A 462 7.34 13.48 -16.79
N ASP A 463 7.36 14.62 -16.11
CA ASP A 463 6.67 14.76 -14.82
C ASP A 463 5.18 14.49 -14.95
N VAL A 464 4.64 13.80 -13.95
CA VAL A 464 3.22 13.54 -13.86
C VAL A 464 2.43 14.85 -13.82
N ASN A 465 1.58 15.04 -14.83
CA ASN A 465 0.59 16.11 -14.92
C ASN A 465 -0.83 15.55 -15.10
N ASN A 466 -0.98 14.23 -15.10
CA ASN A 466 -2.25 13.55 -15.31
C ASN A 466 -3.01 13.95 -16.59
N GLY A 467 -2.32 14.52 -17.59
CA GLY A 467 -2.86 14.81 -18.91
C GLY A 467 -3.18 13.51 -19.65
N ASN A 468 -4.13 13.56 -20.61
CA ASN A 468 -4.51 12.36 -21.37
C ASN A 468 -3.34 11.75 -22.16
N HIS A 469 -2.32 12.55 -22.50
CA HIS A 469 -1.10 12.09 -23.16
C HIS A 469 -0.17 11.24 -22.26
N GLN A 470 -0.41 11.21 -20.94
CA GLN A 470 0.32 10.36 -19.98
C GLN A 470 -0.46 9.10 -19.57
N LYS A 471 -1.71 8.97 -20.03
CA LYS A 471 -2.61 7.88 -19.67
C LYS A 471 -2.63 6.85 -20.79
N TRP A 472 -2.61 5.60 -20.37
CA TRP A 472 -2.54 4.46 -21.26
C TRP A 472 -3.65 3.49 -20.90
N LYS A 473 -4.44 3.08 -21.90
CA LYS A 473 -5.47 2.05 -21.73
C LYS A 473 -4.84 0.69 -21.97
N PHE A 474 -4.80 -0.13 -20.93
CA PHE A 474 -4.40 -1.52 -20.98
C PHE A 474 -5.62 -2.35 -21.34
N THR A 475 -5.54 -3.07 -22.46
CA THR A 475 -6.58 -4.02 -22.88
C THR A 475 -5.92 -5.36 -23.10
N TYR A 476 -6.30 -6.34 -22.29
CA TYR A 476 -5.76 -7.68 -22.40
C TYR A 476 -6.33 -8.38 -23.63
N ASN A 477 -5.45 -9.02 -24.40
CA ASN A 477 -5.85 -9.82 -25.55
C ASN A 477 -5.61 -11.29 -25.24
N ASP A 478 -6.70 -12.04 -25.05
CA ASP A 478 -6.65 -13.48 -24.73
C ASP A 478 -5.95 -14.32 -25.80
N THR A 479 -6.00 -13.92 -27.07
CA THR A 479 -5.35 -14.70 -28.14
C THR A 479 -3.84 -14.48 -28.15
N LYS A 480 -3.40 -13.23 -27.94
CA LYS A 480 -1.97 -12.87 -27.91
C LYS A 480 -1.34 -13.04 -26.54
N GLN A 481 -2.16 -13.20 -25.50
CA GLN A 481 -1.75 -13.32 -24.11
C GLN A 481 -0.85 -12.15 -23.72
N ALA A 482 -1.26 -10.94 -24.06
CA ALA A 482 -0.48 -9.74 -23.88
C ALA A 482 -1.41 -8.54 -23.91
N TYR A 483 -0.94 -7.41 -23.41
CA TYR A 483 -1.72 -6.18 -23.45
C TYR A 483 -1.43 -5.43 -24.73
N LYS A 484 -2.51 -4.98 -25.37
CA LYS A 484 -2.42 -3.79 -26.21
C LYS A 484 -2.54 -2.58 -25.30
N ILE A 485 -1.56 -1.69 -25.36
CA ILE A 485 -1.49 -0.50 -24.52
C ILE A 485 -1.72 0.70 -25.42
N THR A 486 -2.92 1.26 -25.43
CA THR A 486 -3.29 2.39 -26.32
C THR A 486 -3.21 3.71 -25.60
N SER A 487 -2.85 4.77 -26.33
CA SER A 487 -2.87 6.12 -25.76
C SER A 487 -4.30 6.58 -25.51
N VAL A 488 -4.56 7.19 -24.36
CA VAL A 488 -5.86 7.82 -24.09
C VAL A 488 -6.04 9.12 -24.88
N SER A 489 -4.95 9.88 -25.15
CA SER A 489 -5.03 11.09 -25.99
C SER A 489 -5.21 10.78 -27.47
N ASN A 490 -4.80 9.60 -27.93
CA ASN A 490 -5.00 9.14 -29.31
C ASN A 490 -5.26 7.61 -29.34
N PRO A 491 -6.52 7.19 -29.21
CA PRO A 491 -6.89 5.77 -29.07
C PRO A 491 -6.48 4.85 -30.23
N ASP A 492 -6.24 5.39 -31.42
CA ASP A 492 -5.81 4.62 -32.59
C ASP A 492 -4.32 4.23 -32.53
N LYS A 493 -3.55 4.84 -31.62
CA LYS A 493 -2.11 4.61 -31.48
C LYS A 493 -1.80 3.79 -30.23
N ALA A 494 -1.06 2.70 -30.43
CA ALA A 494 -0.58 1.82 -29.37
C ALA A 494 0.91 2.02 -29.08
N LEU A 495 1.30 1.84 -27.81
CA LEU A 495 2.70 1.79 -27.37
C LEU A 495 3.42 0.67 -28.15
N THR A 496 4.41 1.04 -28.94
CA THR A 496 5.01 0.18 -29.95
C THR A 496 6.53 0.24 -29.85
N TRP A 497 7.18 -0.93 -29.89
CA TRP A 497 8.62 -0.99 -30.10
C TRP A 497 8.94 -0.87 -31.60
N VAL A 498 9.60 0.22 -31.99
CA VAL A 498 9.96 0.51 -33.38
C VAL A 498 11.35 -0.06 -33.67
N LYS A 499 11.38 -1.32 -34.11
CA LYS A 499 12.60 -2.14 -34.30
C LYS A 499 13.76 -1.41 -34.96
N ASP A 500 13.53 -0.73 -36.08
CA ASP A 500 14.60 -0.10 -36.87
C ASP A 500 15.32 1.02 -36.12
N SER A 501 14.63 1.67 -35.17
CA SER A 501 15.19 2.75 -34.35
C SER A 501 15.53 2.34 -32.92
N GLY A 502 15.01 1.19 -32.47
CA GLY A 502 15.06 0.77 -31.06
C GLY A 502 14.20 1.60 -30.10
N LYS A 503 13.47 2.62 -30.59
CA LYS A 503 12.65 3.52 -29.76
C LYS A 503 11.29 2.92 -29.41
N ILE A 504 10.66 3.50 -28.39
CA ILE A 504 9.24 3.30 -28.09
C ILE A 504 8.44 4.51 -28.60
N ASP A 505 7.36 4.23 -29.30
CA ASP A 505 6.52 5.26 -29.93
C ASP A 505 5.04 4.82 -30.00
N GLY A 506 4.14 5.75 -30.35
CA GLY A 506 2.73 5.47 -30.63
C GLY A 506 2.48 5.23 -32.12
N GLN A 507 2.14 3.99 -32.50
CA GLN A 507 1.87 3.60 -33.89
C GLN A 507 0.46 3.04 -34.07
N THR A 508 -0.13 3.23 -35.24
CA THR A 508 -1.40 2.60 -35.63
C THR A 508 -1.19 1.16 -36.08
N GLY A 509 -2.23 0.32 -36.03
CA GLY A 509 -2.19 -1.06 -36.54
C GLY A 509 -2.43 -2.12 -35.46
N ASP A 510 -2.05 -3.36 -35.77
CA ASP A 510 -2.21 -4.51 -34.86
C ASP A 510 -1.11 -5.58 -35.01
N SER A 511 0.16 -5.16 -34.96
CA SER A 511 1.31 -6.08 -35.04
C SER A 511 1.83 -6.51 -33.66
N ASP A 512 2.60 -7.60 -33.59
CA ASP A 512 3.18 -8.09 -32.33
C ASP A 512 4.17 -7.11 -31.66
N TYR A 513 4.67 -6.11 -32.39
CA TYR A 513 5.47 -5.03 -31.82
C TYR A 513 4.69 -4.12 -30.87
N GLN A 514 3.36 -4.20 -30.89
CA GLN A 514 2.43 -3.34 -30.13
C GLN A 514 1.80 -4.07 -28.94
N TYR A 515 2.20 -5.32 -28.72
CA TYR A 515 1.72 -6.15 -27.63
C TYR A 515 2.83 -6.35 -26.62
N TRP A 516 2.48 -6.25 -25.34
CA TRP A 516 3.40 -6.31 -24.22
C TRP A 516 2.96 -7.37 -23.22
N ASP A 517 3.86 -8.30 -22.92
CA ASP A 517 3.75 -9.19 -21.77
C ASP A 517 4.15 -8.42 -20.51
N ILE A 518 3.29 -8.41 -19.50
CA ILE A 518 3.47 -7.61 -18.30
C ILE A 518 3.80 -8.55 -17.16
N GLU A 519 5.04 -8.50 -16.68
CA GLU A 519 5.55 -9.36 -15.62
C GLU A 519 5.64 -8.58 -14.31
N ARG A 520 5.04 -9.09 -13.22
CA ARG A 520 5.19 -8.47 -11.90
C ARG A 520 6.47 -8.96 -11.22
N THR A 521 7.26 -8.03 -10.67
CA THR A 521 8.48 -8.31 -9.93
C THR A 521 8.18 -8.56 -8.44
N SER A 522 9.12 -9.19 -7.73
CA SER A 522 8.97 -9.52 -6.29
C SER A 522 8.86 -8.30 -5.36
N ASN A 523 9.29 -7.13 -5.82
CA ASN A 523 9.14 -5.84 -5.14
C ASN A 523 7.88 -5.06 -5.59
N GLY A 524 6.97 -5.68 -6.36
CA GLY A 524 5.67 -5.13 -6.72
C GLY A 524 5.63 -4.22 -7.96
N TYR A 525 6.75 -3.99 -8.64
CA TYR A 525 6.83 -3.29 -9.92
C TYR A 525 6.51 -4.23 -11.09
N PHE A 526 6.53 -3.69 -12.30
CA PHE A 526 6.22 -4.40 -13.53
C PHE A 526 7.32 -4.23 -14.57
N ILE A 527 7.52 -5.26 -15.38
CA ILE A 527 8.35 -5.26 -16.57
C ILE A 527 7.42 -5.37 -17.77
N LEU A 528 7.59 -4.49 -18.76
CA LEU A 528 6.84 -4.48 -20.02
C LEU A 528 7.71 -5.13 -21.10
N ARG A 529 7.46 -6.39 -21.45
CA ARG A 529 8.26 -7.16 -22.40
C ARG A 529 7.57 -7.25 -23.76
N ASN A 530 8.28 -6.95 -24.84
CA ASN A 530 7.68 -6.88 -26.17
C ASN A 530 7.37 -8.27 -26.73
N MET A 531 6.20 -8.44 -27.36
CA MET A 531 5.78 -9.74 -27.90
C MET A 531 6.47 -10.13 -29.21
N ASN A 532 7.00 -9.18 -29.98
CA ASN A 532 7.78 -9.51 -31.17
C ASN A 532 9.19 -10.00 -30.84
N ASN A 533 9.82 -9.43 -29.81
CA ASN A 533 11.11 -9.88 -29.30
C ASN A 533 11.14 -9.82 -27.77
N ARG A 534 11.18 -11.01 -27.15
CA ARG A 534 11.11 -11.18 -25.69
C ARG A 534 12.38 -10.72 -24.95
N ASP A 535 13.51 -10.57 -25.63
CA ASP A 535 14.71 -10.00 -25.00
C ASP A 535 14.57 -8.49 -24.77
N ILE A 536 13.63 -7.85 -25.46
CA ILE A 536 13.41 -6.40 -25.42
C ILE A 536 12.30 -6.06 -24.42
N VAL A 537 12.63 -5.17 -23.50
CA VAL A 537 11.71 -4.60 -22.50
C VAL A 537 11.64 -3.08 -22.63
N LEU A 538 10.56 -2.49 -22.13
CA LEU A 538 10.45 -1.04 -21.95
C LEU A 538 11.53 -0.55 -20.98
N ASP A 539 12.36 0.37 -21.45
CA ASP A 539 13.54 0.85 -20.74
C ASP A 539 13.61 2.38 -20.77
N LEU A 540 13.93 2.97 -19.62
CA LEU A 540 14.26 4.39 -19.52
C LEU A 540 15.68 4.62 -20.02
N ASN A 541 15.81 5.26 -21.18
CA ASN A 541 17.09 5.43 -21.86
C ASN A 541 18.15 6.07 -20.94
N LYS A 542 19.29 5.39 -20.79
CA LYS A 542 20.42 5.77 -19.92
C LYS A 542 20.03 6.01 -18.45
N SER A 543 18.90 5.49 -17.99
CA SER A 543 18.34 5.78 -16.65
C SER A 543 18.13 7.29 -16.38
N ASN A 544 18.01 8.11 -17.44
CA ASN A 544 17.88 9.56 -17.31
C ASN A 544 16.41 9.95 -17.13
N THR A 545 16.10 10.61 -16.01
CA THR A 545 14.75 11.06 -15.65
C THR A 545 14.45 12.51 -16.07
N GLU A 546 15.31 13.16 -16.86
CA GLU A 546 15.04 14.48 -17.44
C GLU A 546 13.83 14.42 -18.39
N ASN A 547 13.00 15.47 -18.34
CA ASN A 547 11.80 15.56 -19.16
C ASN A 547 12.13 15.52 -20.65
N GLY A 548 11.39 14.71 -21.39
CA GLY A 548 11.58 14.50 -22.82
C GLY A 548 12.67 13.49 -23.17
N ASN A 549 13.34 12.88 -22.19
CA ASN A 549 14.21 11.73 -22.48
C ASN A 549 13.37 10.57 -23.02
N SER A 550 13.84 9.92 -24.09
CA SER A 550 13.07 8.89 -24.78
C SER A 550 12.97 7.59 -23.98
N LEU A 551 11.85 6.91 -24.13
CA LEU A 551 11.77 5.49 -23.78
C LEU A 551 12.28 4.65 -24.97
N GLN A 552 12.94 3.54 -24.65
CA GLN A 552 13.51 2.65 -25.64
C GLN A 552 13.15 1.20 -25.36
N GLY A 553 13.21 0.37 -26.40
CA GLY A 553 13.28 -1.07 -26.23
C GLY A 553 14.73 -1.45 -26.00
N TYR A 554 15.04 -2.02 -24.84
CA TYR A 554 16.40 -2.46 -24.53
C TYR A 554 16.45 -3.90 -24.03
N GLY A 555 17.61 -4.53 -24.17
CA GLY A 555 17.85 -5.87 -23.66
C GLY A 555 17.59 -5.95 -22.16
N TYR A 556 16.80 -6.93 -21.72
CA TYR A 556 16.49 -7.10 -20.31
C TYR A 556 17.76 -7.30 -19.47
N ASN A 557 17.96 -6.44 -18.48
CA ASN A 557 19.11 -6.43 -17.57
C ASN A 557 18.71 -6.26 -16.09
N GLY A 558 17.41 -6.17 -15.79
CA GLY A 558 16.85 -6.15 -14.43
C GLY A 558 17.06 -4.86 -13.65
N THR A 559 17.61 -3.80 -14.27
CA THR A 559 17.84 -2.51 -13.60
C THR A 559 16.53 -1.78 -13.27
N LYS A 560 16.59 -0.78 -12.37
CA LYS A 560 15.43 0.09 -12.07
C LYS A 560 14.87 0.80 -13.32
N ALA A 561 15.72 1.08 -14.32
CA ALA A 561 15.28 1.70 -15.57
C ALA A 561 14.26 0.86 -16.37
N GLN A 562 14.19 -0.45 -16.08
CA GLN A 562 13.29 -1.41 -16.74
C GLN A 562 12.11 -1.83 -15.86
N GLN A 563 11.99 -1.22 -14.67
CA GLN A 563 10.92 -1.49 -13.72
C GLN A 563 9.97 -0.29 -13.67
N TRP A 564 8.68 -0.59 -13.77
CA TRP A 564 7.61 0.38 -13.91
C TRP A 564 6.52 0.16 -12.86
N GLU A 565 6.01 1.23 -12.29
CA GLU A 565 4.76 1.20 -11.54
C GLU A 565 3.61 1.40 -12.54
N ILE A 566 2.67 0.46 -12.59
CA ILE A 566 1.45 0.62 -13.37
C ILE A 566 0.37 1.08 -12.39
N LYS A 567 0.21 2.41 -12.27
CA LYS A 567 -0.70 3.02 -11.31
C LYS A 567 -2.09 3.12 -11.94
N PRO A 568 -3.13 2.44 -11.39
CA PRO A 568 -4.50 2.60 -11.86
C PRO A 568 -4.88 4.07 -11.92
N VAL A 569 -5.46 4.45 -13.05
CA VAL A 569 -6.17 5.70 -13.18
C VAL A 569 -7.54 5.48 -12.53
N ASP A 570 -7.60 5.62 -11.22
CA ASP A 570 -8.87 5.52 -10.52
C ASP A 570 -9.70 6.79 -10.83
N PRO A 571 -10.98 6.64 -11.24
CA PRO A 571 -11.94 7.74 -11.35
C PRO A 571 -12.12 8.56 -10.05
N LEU A 572 -11.69 8.04 -8.89
CA LEU A 572 -11.73 8.64 -7.56
C LEU A 572 -10.35 8.78 -6.86
N ALA A 573 -9.30 7.99 -7.19
CA ALA A 573 -8.02 7.99 -6.43
C ALA A 573 -6.99 9.07 -6.79
N ASN A 574 -7.34 10.08 -7.56
CA ASN A 574 -6.45 11.24 -7.74
C ASN A 574 -6.91 12.47 -6.93
N GLN A 575 -7.98 12.33 -6.14
CA GLN A 575 -8.34 13.31 -5.11
C GLN A 575 -7.49 13.03 -3.84
N THR A 576 -6.24 13.49 -3.84
CA THR A 576 -5.28 13.40 -2.72
C THR A 576 -5.83 13.93 -1.38
N ILE A 577 -6.69 14.93 -1.41
CA ILE A 577 -7.37 15.53 -0.26
C ILE A 577 -8.83 15.79 -0.63
N GLU A 578 -9.75 15.69 0.33
CA GLU A 578 -11.15 16.01 0.09
C GLU A 578 -11.33 17.49 -0.31
N ASP A 579 -12.36 17.77 -1.12
CA ASP A 579 -12.76 19.13 -1.42
C ASP A 579 -13.14 19.86 -0.12
N GLY A 580 -12.73 21.12 -0.02
CA GLY A 580 -12.95 21.91 1.18
C GLY A 580 -12.07 23.15 1.26
N GLU A 581 -12.13 23.83 2.39
CA GLU A 581 -11.35 25.03 2.68
C GLU A 581 -10.14 24.68 3.56
N TYR A 582 -8.97 25.17 3.14
CA TYR A 582 -7.69 24.85 3.75
C TYR A 582 -6.83 26.10 3.96
N LEU A 583 -6.01 26.07 5.01
CA LEU A 583 -4.78 26.86 5.08
C LEU A 583 -3.65 26.09 4.40
N ILE A 584 -2.78 26.83 3.71
CA ILE A 584 -1.57 26.30 3.08
C ILE A 584 -0.39 26.77 3.94
N ALA A 585 0.01 25.95 4.92
CA ALA A 585 1.03 26.28 5.92
C ALA A 585 2.42 25.77 5.51
N SER A 586 3.46 26.56 5.72
CA SER A 586 4.83 26.19 5.35
C SER A 586 5.40 25.10 6.27
N SER A 587 6.18 24.17 5.72
CA SER A 587 6.92 23.20 6.55
C SER A 587 8.11 23.81 7.29
N ILE A 588 8.55 25.02 6.92
CA ILE A 588 9.66 25.71 7.61
C ILE A 588 9.18 26.30 8.93
N ASP A 589 8.04 27.01 8.87
CA ASP A 589 7.35 27.57 10.02
C ASP A 589 5.85 27.35 9.84
N PRO A 590 5.23 26.44 10.61
CA PRO A 590 3.82 26.12 10.49
C PRO A 590 2.88 27.26 10.92
N ASN A 591 3.39 28.33 11.54
CA ASN A 591 2.59 29.54 11.77
C ASN A 591 2.49 30.44 10.54
N LYS A 592 3.26 30.17 9.48
CA LYS A 592 3.26 30.97 8.25
C LYS A 592 2.38 30.28 7.22
N VAL A 593 1.41 31.03 6.69
CA VAL A 593 0.44 30.54 5.68
C VAL A 593 0.40 31.43 4.45
N ALA A 594 -0.11 30.89 3.34
CA ALA A 594 -0.37 31.66 2.13
C ALA A 594 -1.51 32.67 2.35
N ASP A 595 -1.19 33.96 2.23
CA ASP A 595 -2.06 35.10 2.50
C ASP A 595 -2.27 35.95 1.23
N SER A 596 -3.53 36.19 0.87
CA SER A 596 -3.90 37.09 -0.22
C SER A 596 -3.97 38.55 0.24
N ASN A 597 -3.20 39.41 -0.39
CA ASN A 597 -3.17 40.85 -0.15
C ASN A 597 -2.90 41.65 -1.44
N ASP A 598 -2.80 42.98 -1.32
CA ASP A 598 -2.63 43.91 -2.45
C ASP A 598 -1.35 43.66 -3.28
N LYS A 599 -0.37 42.92 -2.74
CA LYS A 599 0.88 42.58 -3.45
C LYS A 599 0.84 41.23 -4.16
N GLY A 600 -0.27 40.49 -4.07
CA GLY A 600 -0.43 39.12 -4.57
C GLY A 600 -0.63 38.12 -3.43
N ILE A 601 0.03 36.97 -3.52
CA ILE A 601 0.00 35.96 -2.46
C ILE A 601 1.37 35.89 -1.78
N THR A 602 1.41 36.14 -0.47
CA THR A 602 2.63 36.18 0.34
C THR A 602 2.53 35.29 1.56
N MET A 603 3.65 34.95 2.19
CA MET A 603 3.66 34.30 3.50
C MET A 603 3.31 35.30 4.60
N TYR A 604 2.44 34.91 5.52
CA TYR A 604 2.10 35.72 6.69
C TYR A 604 1.74 34.85 7.89
N ASP A 605 1.81 35.43 9.09
CA ASP A 605 1.32 34.79 10.32
C ASP A 605 -0.16 34.41 10.20
N ALA A 606 -0.45 33.16 10.55
CA ALA A 606 -1.79 32.60 10.52
C ALA A 606 -2.72 33.34 11.49
N ASN A 607 -3.80 33.88 10.95
CA ASN A 607 -4.88 34.54 11.67
C ASN A 607 -6.27 33.96 11.31
N TYR A 608 -6.31 32.92 10.46
CA TYR A 608 -7.48 32.09 10.13
C TYR A 608 -8.64 32.89 9.51
N LYS A 609 -8.34 34.07 8.95
CA LYS A 609 -9.32 34.86 8.21
C LYS A 609 -9.45 34.37 6.77
N LYS A 610 -10.55 34.76 6.13
CA LYS A 610 -10.90 34.35 4.75
C LYS A 610 -9.83 34.65 3.69
N HIS A 611 -8.98 35.66 3.90
CA HIS A 611 -7.91 36.01 2.94
C HIS A 611 -6.69 35.07 3.02
N GLN A 612 -6.59 34.23 4.06
CA GLN A 612 -5.58 33.18 4.19
C GLN A 612 -6.13 31.79 3.85
N THR A 613 -7.43 31.70 3.58
CA THR A 613 -8.13 30.43 3.38
C THR A 613 -8.43 30.21 1.90
N TRP A 614 -8.17 28.99 1.45
CA TRP A 614 -8.28 28.60 0.04
C TRP A 614 -9.20 27.40 -0.09
N ARG A 615 -10.21 27.51 -0.95
CA ARG A 615 -11.10 26.40 -1.30
C ARG A 615 -10.47 25.57 -2.40
N PHE A 616 -10.13 24.33 -2.08
CA PHE A 616 -9.68 23.30 -3.00
C PHE A 616 -10.89 22.62 -3.60
N THR A 617 -10.99 22.64 -4.93
CA THR A 617 -12.05 21.95 -5.67
C THR A 617 -11.41 21.06 -6.71
N TYR A 618 -11.59 19.76 -6.56
CA TYR A 618 -11.01 18.77 -7.43
C TYR A 618 -11.73 18.72 -8.79
N ASN A 619 -10.99 19.00 -9.85
CA ASN A 619 -11.49 18.85 -11.21
C ASN A 619 -11.15 17.45 -11.72
N LYS A 620 -12.17 16.61 -11.94
CA LYS A 620 -11.99 15.20 -12.37
C LYS A 620 -11.37 15.06 -13.76
N ASP A 621 -11.66 15.98 -14.68
CA ASP A 621 -11.16 15.94 -16.05
C ASP A 621 -9.67 16.31 -16.10
N LYS A 622 -9.28 17.37 -15.36
CA LYS A 622 -7.90 17.84 -15.23
C LYS A 622 -7.09 17.08 -14.19
N ARG A 623 -7.75 16.37 -13.28
CA ARG A 623 -7.16 15.67 -12.13
C ARG A 623 -6.20 16.54 -11.31
N ALA A 624 -6.65 17.77 -11.11
CA ALA A 624 -5.94 18.82 -10.39
C ALA A 624 -6.96 19.64 -9.62
N TYR A 625 -6.49 20.37 -8.63
CA TYR A 625 -7.33 21.24 -7.83
C TYR A 625 -7.32 22.64 -8.39
N LYS A 626 -8.51 23.22 -8.52
CA LYS A 626 -8.64 24.67 -8.56
C LYS A 626 -8.66 25.17 -7.13
N LEU A 627 -7.78 26.13 -6.82
CA LEU A 627 -7.73 26.78 -5.52
C LEU A 627 -8.36 28.16 -5.69
N THR A 628 -9.43 28.42 -4.95
CA THR A 628 -10.12 29.73 -4.99
C THR A 628 -10.07 30.41 -3.64
N SER A 629 -9.93 31.74 -3.66
CA SER A 629 -9.92 32.53 -2.43
C SER A 629 -11.29 32.46 -1.75
N VAL A 630 -11.31 32.20 -0.44
CA VAL A 630 -12.55 32.24 0.34
C VAL A 630 -13.03 33.68 0.58
N SER A 631 -12.13 34.68 0.56
CA SER A 631 -12.51 36.09 0.67
C SER A 631 -13.16 36.62 -0.61
N ASN A 632 -12.73 36.12 -1.77
CA ASN A 632 -13.34 36.42 -3.06
C ASN A 632 -13.31 35.18 -3.97
N PRO A 633 -14.41 34.40 -4.04
CA PRO A 633 -14.46 33.16 -4.82
C PRO A 633 -14.24 33.31 -6.34
N LYS A 634 -14.24 34.54 -6.86
CA LYS A 634 -13.93 34.81 -8.28
C LYS A 634 -12.42 34.79 -8.57
N LEU A 635 -11.58 34.85 -7.54
CA LEU A 635 -10.12 34.86 -7.68
C LEU A 635 -9.57 33.46 -7.39
N ALA A 636 -8.76 32.95 -8.33
CA ALA A 636 -8.01 31.71 -8.18
C ALA A 636 -6.60 31.98 -7.65
N PHE A 637 -5.98 30.96 -7.02
CA PHE A 637 -4.56 30.92 -6.66
C PHE A 637 -3.75 30.53 -7.90
N VAL A 638 -3.05 31.49 -8.51
CA VAL A 638 -2.51 31.36 -9.87
C VAL A 638 -1.01 31.59 -9.86
N TRP A 639 -0.27 30.78 -10.63
CA TRP A 639 1.09 31.15 -11.04
C TRP A 639 0.99 32.10 -12.24
N ASP A 640 1.54 33.32 -12.11
CA ASP A 640 1.59 34.35 -13.15
C ASP A 640 2.57 34.01 -14.29
N SER A 641 2.33 32.86 -14.93
CA SER A 641 3.31 32.11 -15.70
C SER A 641 3.85 32.83 -16.93
N ASP A 642 3.07 33.74 -17.52
CA ASP A 642 3.44 34.47 -18.73
C ASP A 642 4.22 35.76 -18.43
N HIS A 643 4.28 36.22 -17.16
CA HIS A 643 4.92 37.49 -16.81
C HIS A 643 5.96 37.37 -15.69
N SER A 644 5.79 36.44 -14.75
CA SER A 644 6.66 36.33 -13.58
C SER A 644 6.68 34.93 -12.93
N LYS A 645 7.50 34.78 -11.88
CA LYS A 645 7.47 33.60 -11.01
C LYS A 645 6.44 33.74 -9.89
N LYS A 646 5.72 34.85 -9.78
CA LYS A 646 4.88 35.13 -8.62
C LYS A 646 3.64 34.25 -8.60
N ILE A 647 3.20 33.92 -7.39
CA ILE A 647 1.84 33.46 -7.15
C ILE A 647 0.95 34.68 -6.84
N ILE A 648 -0.16 34.79 -7.55
CA ILE A 648 -1.12 35.89 -7.46
C ILE A 648 -2.55 35.37 -7.31
N ALA A 649 -3.46 36.27 -6.94
CA ALA A 649 -4.89 36.04 -7.00
C ALA A 649 -5.45 36.67 -8.28
N SER A 650 -5.96 35.87 -9.22
CA SER A 650 -6.40 36.36 -10.54
C SER A 650 -7.72 35.75 -11.02
N TYR A 651 -8.38 36.43 -11.96
CA TYR A 651 -9.59 35.95 -12.63
C TYR A 651 -9.25 34.94 -13.73
N GLY A 652 -10.18 34.02 -14.00
CA GLY A 652 -10.11 33.12 -15.14
C GLY A 652 -10.11 31.63 -14.78
N ASP A 653 -10.02 30.81 -15.81
CA ASP A 653 -9.98 29.34 -15.71
C ASP A 653 -8.94 28.78 -16.68
N TYR A 654 -7.71 29.28 -16.54
CA TYR A 654 -6.56 28.87 -17.34
C TYR A 654 -5.82 27.70 -16.70
N GLU A 655 -4.93 27.05 -17.45
CA GLU A 655 -4.21 25.87 -16.98
C GLU A 655 -3.29 26.14 -15.78
N ASP A 656 -2.74 27.34 -15.66
CA ASP A 656 -1.90 27.78 -14.55
C ASP A 656 -2.67 28.09 -13.24
N ASN A 657 -4.00 28.03 -13.27
CA ASN A 657 -4.88 28.15 -12.10
C ASN A 657 -5.11 26.81 -11.39
N PHE A 658 -4.59 25.70 -11.96
CA PHE A 658 -4.76 24.35 -11.43
C PHE A 658 -3.46 23.81 -10.84
N TRP A 659 -3.59 23.01 -9.78
CA TRP A 659 -2.47 22.47 -9.03
C TRP A 659 -2.65 20.97 -8.77
N HIS A 660 -1.62 20.18 -9.02
CA HIS A 660 -1.53 18.81 -8.51
C HIS A 660 -1.04 18.86 -7.06
N VAL A 661 -1.76 18.18 -6.18
CA VAL A 661 -1.38 18.00 -4.77
C VAL A 661 -0.77 16.62 -4.62
N GLU A 662 0.52 16.56 -4.31
CA GLU A 662 1.28 15.31 -4.15
C GLU A 662 1.65 15.13 -2.67
N ARG A 663 1.36 13.95 -2.09
CA ARG A 663 1.77 13.63 -0.72
C ARG A 663 3.18 13.03 -0.71
N MET A 664 4.02 13.55 0.19
CA MET A 664 5.41 13.14 0.37
C MET A 664 5.54 12.07 1.45
N SER A 665 6.65 11.33 1.47
CA SER A 665 6.91 10.24 2.43
C SER A 665 7.04 10.68 3.89
N ASP A 666 7.28 11.98 4.13
CA ASP A 666 7.33 12.62 5.45
C ASP A 666 5.96 13.20 5.90
N GLY A 667 4.90 12.98 5.11
CA GLY A 667 3.53 13.39 5.42
C GLY A 667 3.16 14.82 5.01
N TYR A 668 4.09 15.61 4.48
CA TYR A 668 3.79 16.91 3.88
C TYR A 668 3.27 16.78 2.45
N PHE A 669 2.79 17.89 1.90
CA PHE A 669 2.34 17.98 0.51
C PHE A 669 3.24 18.88 -0.33
N LYS A 670 3.26 18.62 -1.62
CA LYS A 670 3.83 19.48 -2.65
C LYS A 670 2.72 19.90 -3.61
N LEU A 671 2.69 21.18 -3.96
CA LEU A 671 1.73 21.74 -4.91
C LEU A 671 2.46 22.03 -6.22
N LYS A 672 2.25 21.16 -7.22
CA LYS A 672 2.84 21.29 -8.56
C LYS A 672 1.87 22.00 -9.48
N ASN A 673 2.32 22.96 -10.25
CA ASN A 673 1.44 23.65 -11.18
C ASN A 673 1.03 22.72 -12.33
N TYR A 674 -0.24 22.79 -12.75
CA TYR A 674 -0.76 21.95 -13.83
C TYR A 674 -0.16 22.29 -15.20
N LYS A 675 0.06 23.59 -15.51
CA LYS A 675 0.67 24.04 -16.78
C LYS A 675 2.12 23.58 -16.92
N ASN A 676 2.88 23.54 -15.83
CA ASN A 676 4.23 22.98 -15.79
C ASN A 676 4.53 22.33 -14.41
N PRO A 677 4.48 20.99 -14.31
CA PRO A 677 4.67 20.30 -13.03
C PRO A 677 6.08 20.38 -12.43
N ASN A 678 7.08 20.83 -13.19
CA ASN A 678 8.40 21.16 -12.63
C ASN A 678 8.36 22.40 -11.75
N MET A 679 7.34 23.25 -11.93
CA MET A 679 7.17 24.48 -11.18
C MET A 679 6.23 24.23 -10.01
N VAL A 680 6.75 24.40 -8.81
CA VAL A 680 6.05 24.06 -7.56
C VAL A 680 5.91 25.28 -6.67
N LEU A 681 4.90 25.27 -5.80
CA LEU A 681 4.71 26.32 -4.82
C LEU A 681 5.92 26.39 -3.87
N ASP A 682 6.52 27.57 -3.79
CA ASP A 682 7.80 27.80 -3.14
C ASP A 682 7.78 29.11 -2.32
N VAL A 683 8.34 29.05 -1.11
CA VAL A 683 8.68 30.25 -0.33
C VAL A 683 10.02 30.81 -0.83
N ALA A 684 9.99 32.00 -1.42
CA ALA A 684 11.17 32.60 -2.04
C ALA A 684 12.35 32.72 -1.06
N GLY A 685 13.48 32.12 -1.45
CA GLY A 685 14.71 32.11 -0.64
C GLY A 685 14.57 31.41 0.71
N ALA A 686 13.51 30.59 0.90
CA ALA A 686 13.12 30.02 2.19
C ALA A 686 12.89 31.06 3.30
N ASN A 687 12.60 32.32 2.93
CA ASN A 687 12.38 33.41 3.89
C ASN A 687 10.97 33.36 4.49
N THR A 688 10.87 33.06 5.79
CA THR A 688 9.60 33.01 6.52
C THR A 688 9.15 34.35 7.10
N GLU A 689 9.81 35.46 6.79
CA GLU A 689 9.34 36.80 7.16
C GLU A 689 7.96 37.13 6.57
N ASN A 690 7.17 37.90 7.32
CA ASN A 690 5.85 38.34 6.88
C ASN A 690 5.95 39.22 5.63
N GLY A 691 5.14 38.89 4.62
CA GLY A 691 5.12 39.56 3.32
C GLY A 691 6.10 38.98 2.30
N THR A 692 6.86 37.92 2.63
CA THR A 692 7.65 37.20 1.62
C THR A 692 6.74 36.68 0.50
N GLN A 693 7.07 37.04 -0.74
CA GLN A 693 6.30 36.64 -1.91
C GLN A 693 6.34 35.12 -2.11
N LEU A 694 5.17 34.50 -2.34
CA LEU A 694 5.12 33.14 -2.84
C LEU A 694 5.39 33.12 -4.34
N GLN A 695 6.12 32.11 -4.77
CA GLN A 695 6.52 31.93 -6.16
C GLN A 695 6.30 30.49 -6.62
N ALA A 696 6.23 30.32 -7.93
CA ALA A 696 6.46 29.05 -8.58
C ALA A 696 7.96 28.93 -8.85
N TYR A 697 8.58 27.84 -8.40
CA TYR A 697 10.01 27.60 -8.60
C TYR A 697 10.27 26.15 -9.00
N GLU A 698 11.42 25.89 -9.63
CA GLU A 698 11.81 24.54 -10.03
C GLU A 698 11.87 23.61 -8.81
N ASP A 699 11.28 22.42 -8.94
CA ASP A 699 11.25 21.41 -7.89
C ASP A 699 12.69 20.97 -7.52
N ASN A 700 13.08 21.27 -6.30
CA ASN A 700 14.39 20.91 -5.74
C ASN A 700 14.27 20.09 -4.45
N GLY A 701 13.04 19.74 -4.04
CA GLY A 701 12.76 18.97 -2.83
C GLY A 701 13.05 19.69 -1.50
N GLY A 702 13.35 20.99 -1.53
CA GLY A 702 13.62 21.82 -0.35
C GLY A 702 12.43 21.94 0.60
N LYS A 703 12.70 22.25 1.88
CA LYS A 703 11.63 22.46 2.89
C LYS A 703 10.70 23.62 2.54
N ASN A 704 11.20 24.64 1.83
CA ASN A 704 10.40 25.76 1.33
C ASN A 704 9.39 25.38 0.24
N GLN A 705 9.41 24.13 -0.25
CA GLN A 705 8.48 23.60 -1.25
C GLN A 705 7.53 22.52 -0.68
N LYS A 706 7.51 22.37 0.65
CA LYS A 706 6.68 21.42 1.38
C LYS A 706 5.67 22.16 2.24
N TRP A 707 4.44 21.67 2.21
CA TRP A 707 3.26 22.36 2.74
C TRP A 707 2.42 21.43 3.62
N SER A 708 1.93 21.94 4.74
CA SER A 708 0.86 21.30 5.49
C SER A 708 -0.47 21.90 5.02
N LEU A 709 -1.40 21.04 4.60
CA LEU A 709 -2.73 21.44 4.16
C LEU A 709 -3.70 21.23 5.32
N GLN A 710 -3.96 22.31 6.07
CA GLN A 710 -4.78 22.26 7.28
C GLN A 710 -6.23 22.56 6.91
N ARG A 711 -7.11 21.56 7.03
CA ARG A 711 -8.55 21.74 6.74
C ARG A 711 -9.18 22.61 7.83
N VAL A 712 -9.95 23.62 7.41
CA VAL A 712 -10.58 24.59 8.33
C VAL A 712 -12.10 24.64 8.21
N ASP A 713 -12.71 24.06 7.18
CA ASP A 713 -14.17 24.06 7.02
C ASP A 713 -14.90 22.88 7.67
N ALA A 714 -14.17 21.89 8.17
CA ALA A 714 -14.73 20.67 8.74
C ALA A 714 -13.94 20.19 9.97
N ALA A 715 -14.60 19.35 10.78
CA ALA A 715 -14.00 18.75 11.95
C ALA A 715 -12.92 17.73 11.58
N ILE A 716 -11.65 18.02 11.87
CA ILE A 716 -10.54 17.05 11.78
C ILE A 716 -10.51 16.04 12.95
N ILE A 717 -11.16 16.37 14.07
CA ILE A 717 -11.41 15.51 15.22
C ILE A 717 -12.92 15.28 15.28
N PRO A 718 -13.39 14.03 15.21
CA PRO A 718 -14.81 13.75 15.38
C PRO A 718 -15.34 14.29 16.71
N ASN A 719 -16.62 14.68 16.73
CA ASN A 719 -17.26 15.00 18.00
C ASN A 719 -17.25 13.77 18.91
N GLY A 720 -16.88 13.96 20.17
CA GLY A 720 -16.71 12.86 21.11
C GLY A 720 -15.99 13.29 22.36
N THR A 721 -15.77 12.34 23.26
CA THR A 721 -15.05 12.58 24.51
C THR A 721 -13.62 12.07 24.39
N TYR A 722 -12.66 12.89 24.81
CA TYR A 722 -11.24 12.61 24.73
C TYR A 722 -10.53 13.02 26.01
N ASN A 723 -9.46 12.34 26.39
CA ASN A 723 -8.45 12.98 27.22
C ASN A 723 -7.44 13.69 26.31
N ILE A 724 -6.85 14.78 26.81
CA ILE A 724 -5.81 15.54 26.11
C ILE A 724 -4.49 15.29 26.85
N SER A 725 -3.59 14.46 26.30
CA SER A 725 -2.33 14.10 26.95
C SER A 725 -1.13 14.80 26.34
N SER A 726 -0.10 15.07 27.14
CA SER A 726 1.12 15.69 26.66
C SER A 726 1.91 14.69 25.82
N ILE A 727 2.42 15.10 24.65
CA ILE A 727 3.33 14.23 23.89
C ILE A 727 4.69 14.04 24.60
N LYS A 728 5.08 15.00 25.45
CA LYS A 728 6.31 14.93 26.26
C LYS A 728 6.23 13.85 27.35
N ASP A 729 5.05 13.70 27.94
CA ASP A 729 4.76 12.72 29.00
C ASP A 729 3.28 12.34 28.90
N TYR A 730 2.98 11.30 28.12
CA TYR A 730 1.61 10.89 27.79
C TYR A 730 0.82 10.41 29.03
N LYS A 731 1.50 10.10 30.15
CA LYS A 731 0.84 9.80 31.42
C LYS A 731 0.18 11.03 32.02
N LYS A 732 0.55 12.22 31.54
CA LYS A 732 -0.01 13.48 32.01
C LYS A 732 -1.06 14.03 31.07
N VAL A 733 -2.21 14.36 31.64
CA VAL A 733 -3.40 14.83 30.94
C VAL A 733 -3.83 16.19 31.45
N ILE A 734 -4.50 16.95 30.58
CA ILE A 734 -5.22 18.15 30.99
C ILE A 734 -6.41 17.73 31.85
N ASP A 735 -6.41 18.17 33.10
CA ASP A 735 -7.40 17.90 34.14
C ASP A 735 -7.99 19.22 34.65
N HIS A 736 -9.30 19.22 34.91
CA HIS A 736 -9.97 20.36 35.51
C HIS A 736 -9.77 20.39 37.04
N ASP A 737 -9.04 21.41 37.52
CA ASP A 737 -8.91 21.73 38.94
C ASP A 737 -10.09 22.56 39.45
N TYR A 738 -11.18 21.88 39.85
CA TYR A 738 -12.44 22.52 40.28
C TYR A 738 -12.28 23.69 41.26
N PRO A 739 -11.51 23.56 42.37
CA PRO A 739 -11.42 24.63 43.35
C PRO A 739 -10.80 25.91 42.79
N LYS A 740 -10.00 25.80 41.74
CA LYS A 740 -9.31 26.94 41.10
C LYS A 740 -9.94 27.33 39.76
N SER A 741 -10.87 26.54 39.22
CA SER A 741 -11.43 26.71 37.88
C SER A 741 -10.34 26.86 36.80
N LYS A 742 -9.29 26.01 36.90
CA LYS A 742 -8.12 26.02 36.02
C LYS A 742 -7.91 24.67 35.34
N ALA A 743 -7.34 24.71 34.14
CA ALA A 743 -6.83 23.54 33.45
C ALA A 743 -5.40 23.23 33.94
N MET A 744 -5.16 21.99 34.32
CA MET A 744 -3.92 21.55 34.97
C MET A 744 -3.39 20.26 34.33
N LEU A 745 -2.09 20.16 34.07
CA LEU A 745 -1.42 18.96 33.61
C LEU A 745 -1.14 17.99 34.78
N ARG A 746 -1.89 16.89 34.90
CA ARG A 746 -1.80 15.94 36.02
C ARG A 746 -1.62 14.50 35.54
N GLU A 747 -1.14 13.64 36.42
CA GLU A 747 -1.14 12.19 36.18
C GLU A 747 -2.55 11.70 35.82
N TYR A 748 -2.63 10.85 34.81
CA TYR A 748 -3.86 10.22 34.38
C TYR A 748 -4.32 9.22 35.45
N MET A 749 -5.47 9.52 36.05
CA MET A 749 -6.11 8.68 37.07
C MET A 749 -7.49 8.16 36.65
N GLY A 750 -7.84 8.28 35.36
CA GLY A 750 -9.16 7.85 34.85
C GLY A 750 -10.35 8.64 35.42
N LEU A 751 -10.15 9.91 35.77
CA LEU A 751 -11.18 10.77 36.32
C LEU A 751 -11.98 11.48 35.22
N SER A 752 -13.29 11.67 35.41
CA SER A 752 -14.13 12.44 34.48
C SER A 752 -13.75 13.94 34.40
N SER A 753 -12.89 14.42 35.30
CA SER A 753 -12.33 15.78 35.27
C SER A 753 -11.23 15.98 34.23
N SER A 754 -10.62 14.90 33.73
CA SER A 754 -9.65 14.95 32.64
C SER A 754 -10.25 14.51 31.30
N GLU A 755 -11.54 14.18 31.28
CA GLU A 755 -12.31 13.85 30.08
C GLU A 755 -12.97 15.12 29.52
N TRP A 756 -12.75 15.36 28.23
CA TRP A 756 -13.18 16.57 27.54
C TRP A 756 -14.04 16.23 26.34
N LYS A 757 -15.22 16.83 26.24
CA LYS A 757 -16.14 16.69 25.11
C LYS A 757 -15.81 17.73 24.05
N PHE A 758 -15.46 17.26 22.86
CA PHE A 758 -15.13 18.06 21.70
C PHE A 758 -16.40 18.26 20.87
N GLU A 759 -16.75 19.51 20.64
CA GLU A 759 -17.94 19.89 19.88
C GLU A 759 -17.54 20.87 18.77
N TRP A 760 -17.51 20.38 17.54
CA TRP A 760 -17.32 21.21 16.36
C TRP A 760 -18.46 22.22 16.22
N ASN A 761 -18.10 23.50 16.09
CA ASN A 761 -19.03 24.55 15.76
C ASN A 761 -18.80 24.99 14.31
N ASP A 762 -19.79 24.72 13.46
CA ASP A 762 -19.68 25.00 12.02
C ASP A 762 -19.64 26.49 11.68
N SER A 763 -20.28 27.36 12.47
CA SER A 763 -20.27 28.81 12.20
C SER A 763 -18.96 29.47 12.64
N LYS A 764 -18.33 28.94 13.70
CA LYS A 764 -17.02 29.40 14.20
C LYS A 764 -15.84 28.70 13.54
N LYS A 765 -16.07 27.57 12.88
CA LYS A 765 -15.02 26.71 12.29
C LYS A 765 -13.94 26.32 13.30
N ALA A 766 -14.38 26.00 14.51
CA ALA A 766 -13.54 25.73 15.67
C ALA A 766 -14.29 24.85 16.68
N TYR A 767 -13.58 24.33 17.68
CA TYR A 767 -14.14 23.45 18.70
C TYR A 767 -14.46 24.21 19.97
N LYS A 768 -15.62 23.91 20.54
CA LYS A 768 -15.86 24.11 21.97
C LYS A 768 -15.42 22.83 22.70
N ILE A 769 -14.63 22.99 23.75
CA ILE A 769 -14.04 21.86 24.50
C ILE A 769 -14.57 21.91 25.93
N ARG A 770 -15.53 21.05 26.24
CA ARG A 770 -16.25 21.00 27.52
C ARG A 770 -15.66 19.95 28.44
N THR A 771 -15.85 20.10 29.74
CA THR A 771 -15.59 19.01 30.67
C THR A 771 -16.70 17.97 30.58
N GLN A 772 -16.37 16.68 30.68
CA GLN A 772 -17.36 15.60 30.74
C GLN A 772 -18.11 15.56 32.10
N LYS A 773 -17.48 16.08 33.17
CA LYS A 773 -18.06 16.06 34.52
C LYS A 773 -19.11 17.16 34.73
N TYR A 774 -18.89 18.35 34.15
CA TYR A 774 -19.84 19.46 34.17
C TYR A 774 -19.96 20.02 32.75
N ASP A 775 -21.01 19.60 32.05
CA ASP A 775 -21.19 19.89 30.63
C ASP A 775 -21.28 21.40 30.32
N ASN A 776 -21.66 22.22 31.30
CA ASN A 776 -21.71 23.68 31.12
C ASN A 776 -20.33 24.36 31.19
N LEU A 777 -19.29 23.66 31.67
CA LEU A 777 -17.93 24.21 31.80
C LEU A 777 -17.03 23.73 30.67
N GLY A 778 -16.07 24.56 30.26
CA GLY A 778 -15.11 24.23 29.20
C GLY A 778 -13.85 25.10 29.23
N LEU A 779 -12.89 24.78 28.36
CA LEU A 779 -11.63 25.52 28.23
C LEU A 779 -11.87 26.92 27.67
N VAL A 780 -11.42 27.94 28.40
CA VAL A 780 -11.58 29.35 28.02
C VAL A 780 -10.23 30.06 28.02
N TYR A 781 -9.89 30.68 26.89
CA TYR A 781 -8.74 31.56 26.75
C TYR A 781 -8.92 32.83 27.60
N GLN A 782 -7.86 33.23 28.31
CA GLN A 782 -7.87 34.45 29.12
C GLN A 782 -7.11 35.61 28.45
N ASN A 783 -5.80 35.45 28.28
CA ASN A 783 -4.92 36.46 27.69
C ASN A 783 -3.56 35.83 27.29
N LYS A 784 -2.70 36.58 26.59
CA LYS A 784 -1.37 36.13 26.15
C LYS A 784 -0.51 35.73 27.34
N GLY A 785 0.03 34.51 27.35
CA GLY A 785 0.86 34.00 28.44
C GLY A 785 0.12 33.63 29.73
N PHE A 786 -1.22 33.70 29.77
CA PHE A 786 -2.00 33.41 30.98
C PHE A 786 -2.45 31.93 31.04
N HIS A 787 -2.81 31.50 32.25
CA HIS A 787 -3.41 30.18 32.46
C HIS A 787 -4.76 30.05 31.75
N VAL A 788 -5.07 28.83 31.33
CA VAL A 788 -6.37 28.48 30.75
C VAL A 788 -7.35 28.16 31.87
N THR A 789 -8.47 28.85 31.87
CA THR A 789 -9.53 28.62 32.86
C THR A 789 -10.51 27.58 32.35
N VAL A 790 -11.20 26.94 33.30
CA VAL A 790 -12.34 26.07 33.02
C VAL A 790 -13.58 26.76 33.55
N ASN A 791 -14.40 27.33 32.67
CA ASN A 791 -15.50 28.22 33.06
C ASN A 791 -16.75 27.97 32.19
N ASN A 792 -17.86 28.61 32.54
CA ASN A 792 -19.14 28.44 31.86
C ASN A 792 -19.04 28.84 30.37
N VAL A 793 -19.29 27.89 29.49
CA VAL A 793 -19.28 28.05 28.02
C VAL A 793 -20.69 28.06 27.40
N ASP A 794 -21.73 27.96 28.24
CA ASP A 794 -23.17 28.09 27.90
C ASP A 794 -23.74 29.48 28.23
N GLY A 795 -22.88 30.42 28.65
CA GLY A 795 -23.28 31.81 28.91
C GLY A 795 -23.95 32.48 27.69
N THR A 796 -24.59 33.62 27.93
CA THR A 796 -25.41 34.31 26.92
C THR A 796 -24.63 34.81 25.70
N ASN A 797 -23.31 35.01 25.82
CA ASN A 797 -22.46 35.44 24.70
C ASN A 797 -21.76 34.27 24.02
N GLN A 798 -22.51 33.51 23.22
CA GLN A 798 -21.99 32.40 22.40
C GLN A 798 -21.06 32.86 21.27
N ASP A 799 -20.96 34.18 21.05
CA ASP A 799 -20.08 34.78 20.06
C ASP A 799 -18.66 35.06 20.55
N ASP A 800 -18.40 34.90 21.85
CA ASP A 800 -17.08 35.08 22.42
C ASP A 800 -16.08 34.03 21.88
N ASN A 801 -15.17 34.47 21.00
CA ASN A 801 -14.17 33.61 20.39
C ASN A 801 -13.19 33.00 21.40
N ARG A 802 -13.12 33.49 22.65
CA ARG A 802 -12.27 32.90 23.70
C ARG A 802 -12.74 31.51 24.15
N LEU A 803 -13.99 31.16 23.83
CA LEU A 803 -14.60 29.86 24.14
C LEU A 803 -14.25 28.78 23.11
N TYR A 804 -13.60 29.16 22.01
CA TYR A 804 -13.39 28.29 20.85
C TYR A 804 -11.90 28.10 20.54
N TRP A 805 -11.58 26.88 20.13
CA TRP A 805 -10.22 26.42 19.87
C TRP A 805 -10.12 25.87 18.46
N ILE A 806 -9.20 26.40 17.67
CA ILE A 806 -8.80 25.81 16.40
C ILE A 806 -7.83 24.67 16.72
N ILE A 807 -7.99 23.53 16.05
CA ILE A 807 -7.15 22.36 16.27
C ILE A 807 -6.43 22.05 14.96
N GLU A 808 -5.12 21.85 15.05
CA GLU A 808 -4.24 21.55 13.94
C GLU A 808 -3.46 20.27 14.22
N TYR A 809 -3.14 19.51 13.18
CA TYR A 809 -2.22 18.39 13.29
C TYR A 809 -0.81 18.82 12.86
N ASP A 810 0.18 18.59 13.72
CA ASP A 810 1.59 18.83 13.42
C ASP A 810 2.23 17.56 12.84
N ASN A 811 2.48 17.57 11.53
CA ASN A 811 3.13 16.46 10.83
C ASN A 811 4.53 16.17 11.35
N ALA A 812 5.27 17.19 11.84
CA ALA A 812 6.64 17.00 12.31
C ALA A 812 6.71 16.22 13.62
N ARG A 813 5.73 16.39 14.51
CA ARG A 813 5.75 15.82 15.87
C ARG A 813 4.67 14.76 16.09
N GLY A 814 3.67 14.66 15.22
CA GLY A 814 2.66 13.60 15.27
C GLY A 814 1.57 13.81 16.32
N GLY A 815 1.20 15.06 16.58
CA GLY A 815 0.17 15.38 17.56
C GLY A 815 -0.58 16.66 17.19
N TYR A 816 -1.44 17.10 18.11
CA TYR A 816 -2.36 18.20 17.90
C TYR A 816 -1.94 19.46 18.63
N VAL A 817 -2.13 20.60 17.98
CA VAL A 817 -1.95 21.93 18.56
C VAL A 817 -3.31 22.58 18.71
N PHE A 818 -3.54 23.20 19.86
CA PHE A 818 -4.81 23.82 20.23
C PHE A 818 -4.62 25.32 20.30
N ARG A 819 -5.17 26.03 19.33
CA ARG A 819 -4.99 27.46 19.14
C ARG A 819 -6.24 28.23 19.54
N SER A 820 -6.08 29.35 20.22
CA SER A 820 -7.21 30.22 20.56
C SER A 820 -7.80 30.85 19.29
N LEU A 821 -9.13 30.76 19.10
CA LEU A 821 -9.79 31.49 18.01
C LEU A 821 -9.75 33.01 18.23
N TYR A 822 -9.70 33.46 19.49
CA TYR A 822 -9.65 34.88 19.84
C TYR A 822 -8.28 35.52 19.54
N GLU A 823 -7.20 34.81 19.84
CA GLU A 823 -5.83 35.28 19.60
C GLU A 823 -5.02 34.13 19.00
N PRO A 824 -5.07 33.96 17.66
CA PRO A 824 -4.45 32.84 16.99
C PRO A 824 -2.94 32.73 17.20
N SER A 825 -2.22 33.78 17.62
CA SER A 825 -0.80 33.63 17.98
C SER A 825 -0.57 32.77 19.24
N GLN A 826 -1.61 32.41 19.97
CA GLN A 826 -1.55 31.72 21.25
C GLN A 826 -2.10 30.29 21.18
N VAL A 827 -1.32 29.33 21.69
CA VAL A 827 -1.66 27.90 21.73
C VAL A 827 -1.55 27.33 23.14
N LEU A 828 -2.30 26.27 23.44
CA LEU A 828 -2.16 25.53 24.70
C LEU A 828 -0.73 25.02 24.88
N GLY A 829 -0.15 25.27 26.05
CA GLY A 829 1.16 24.78 26.42
C GLY A 829 1.30 24.51 27.91
N SER A 830 2.24 23.64 28.27
CA SER A 830 2.65 23.39 29.66
C SER A 830 4.01 24.04 29.96
N GLN A 831 4.15 24.84 31.02
CA GLN A 831 5.43 25.48 31.40
C GLN A 831 6.17 24.76 32.54
N GLY A 832 7.49 24.57 32.38
CA GLY A 832 8.42 24.20 33.46
C GLY A 832 8.12 22.87 34.16
N THR A 833 8.40 22.81 35.49
CA THR A 833 7.98 21.73 36.40
C THR A 833 6.53 21.89 36.89
N GLY A 834 5.79 22.87 36.37
CA GLY A 834 4.50 23.33 36.87
C GLY A 834 3.30 22.66 36.20
N VAL A 835 2.33 22.32 37.02
CA VAL A 835 1.09 21.60 36.70
C VAL A 835 0.08 22.49 35.95
N GLU A 836 0.33 23.78 35.67
CA GLU A 836 -0.68 24.66 35.03
C GLU A 836 -0.63 24.59 33.50
N ILE A 837 -1.81 24.57 32.86
CA ILE A 837 -1.96 24.79 31.42
C ILE A 837 -2.09 26.28 31.16
N ILE A 838 -1.25 26.78 30.26
CA ILE A 838 -1.26 28.18 29.82
C ILE A 838 -1.52 28.27 28.32
N THR A 839 -1.68 29.49 27.83
CA THR A 839 -1.47 29.79 26.41
C THR A 839 -0.18 30.55 26.20
N ASP A 840 0.62 30.15 25.23
CA ASP A 840 1.90 30.80 24.88
C ASP A 840 2.00 30.99 23.36
N GLN A 841 2.96 31.82 22.93
CA GLN A 841 3.30 32.02 21.52
C GLN A 841 3.54 30.67 20.86
N SER A 842 2.85 30.44 19.74
CA SER A 842 2.94 29.19 19.00
C SER A 842 4.34 28.98 18.45
N LYS A 843 5.04 27.98 18.98
CA LYS A 843 6.36 27.52 18.51
C LYS A 843 6.33 26.06 18.07
N PHE A 844 5.18 25.40 18.27
CA PHE A 844 5.01 23.97 18.11
C PHE A 844 6.00 23.17 18.97
N ASP A 845 6.47 23.71 20.09
CA ASP A 845 7.38 23.00 20.97
C ASP A 845 6.72 21.74 21.56
N ILE A 846 7.50 20.76 22.02
CA ILE A 846 6.97 19.47 22.51
C ILE A 846 5.97 19.62 23.67
N ASN A 847 5.99 20.75 24.37
CA ASN A 847 5.06 21.09 25.45
C ASN A 847 3.77 21.79 24.97
N GLN A 848 3.64 22.05 23.66
CA GLN A 848 2.47 22.65 23.01
C GLN A 848 1.72 21.66 22.10
N VAL A 849 2.25 20.44 21.98
CA VAL A 849 1.70 19.37 21.14
C VAL A 849 1.11 18.28 22.04
N TRP A 850 -0.07 17.80 21.65
CA TRP A 850 -0.91 16.96 22.49
C TRP A 850 -1.38 15.73 21.73
N ASN A 851 -1.51 14.59 22.42
CA ASN A 851 -2.25 13.45 21.88
C ASN A 851 -3.73 13.55 22.28
N LEU A 852 -4.59 13.00 21.44
CA LEU A 852 -6.02 12.87 21.73
C LEU A 852 -6.33 11.42 22.02
N MET A 853 -6.86 11.16 23.21
CA MET A 853 -7.12 9.81 23.72
C MET A 853 -8.64 9.56 23.66
N PRO A 854 -9.17 8.86 22.65
CA PRO A 854 -10.62 8.67 22.51
C PRO A 854 -11.20 7.93 23.72
N ARG A 855 -12.36 8.38 24.19
CA ARG A 855 -13.15 7.76 25.27
C ARG A 855 -14.45 7.19 24.72
N LYS A 856 -14.99 6.22 25.46
CA LYS A 856 -16.22 5.52 25.09
C LYS A 856 -17.44 6.41 25.18
#